data_AF-A0A836CRQ5-F1
#
_entry.id   AF-A0A836CRQ5-F1
#
_cell.length_a   1.000
_cell.length_b   1.000
_cell.length_c   1.000
_cell.angle_alpha   90.00
_cell.angle_beta   90.00
_cell.angle_gamma   90.00
#
_symmetry.space_group_name_H-M   'P 1'
#
loop_
_entity.id
_entity.type
_entity.pdbx_description
1 polymer ?
#
loop_
_entity_poly.entity_id
_entity_poly.type
_entity_poly.pdbx_seq_one_letter_code
_entity_poly.pdbx_strand_id
1 'polypeptide(L)'
;IPLRRVKTMRKILSGKNMMNNFLKEHAYRLSQISFRGSNLTIHPLRNIRDLFYLGNITIGTPPQEFQVVFDTGSSELWVPSIFCNSSAWSTHVRFRHLQSSTFWPTNKTFSITYGSGRIKGVVVHDTVRIGDLVSTDQPFVLCMAESGFKGIAFDGILGLSYPNRSFSGAIPIIDKLKNEGAISEPVFAFYLTKIAPITSLYGDNWEGCLVMFGGVDHCCYEGELNWVPLIQAGNWIVHMDCISMKREVIACSDGCEAFVDTGTSHIVGPRRLVNNIQKLIGATHWRSKHYVSCSVVNTLPSIIFTINGINYPVSQAYILKMQYMGNITIGTPPQEFQVVFDTGSSELWVASDFCTSQVCATNVKFRHRQSSTFRPTNKTFRISYGSGRVKAVVVHDTVRIGDLVSTDQPFGITVKEKWLEGRSYDGILGLNYPNLSISGAIPIFDKLKNEGAISEPVFAFYLSKDEREGSVVMFGGVDHRYYKGELNWVPLIEAADWVVHMDRITMRRNVVACSAGCEAVVDTGTSAIEGPERLVKNIQKLIGARQRRSQYYVSCSVINTLPSIIFTINGINYPVPGRAYILKMLYVGNITIGTPPQEFQVVFDTGLSDLWVPSVFCQSLACATKVMFIHLRSSTFRPTQKVFNIKYNPGRMKGLLV
;
A
#
# COMPACT_ATOMS: atom_id res chain seq x y z
N ILE A 1 -3.74 22.01 1.65
CA ILE A 1 -3.15 21.49 2.91
C ILE A 1 -2.53 20.11 2.66
N PRO A 2 -1.23 19.92 2.91
CA PRO A 2 -0.57 18.62 2.75
C PRO A 2 -1.12 17.55 3.71
N LEU A 3 -1.23 16.32 3.21
CA LEU A 3 -1.60 15.15 3.99
C LEU A 3 -0.42 14.17 4.06
N ARG A 4 -0.16 13.64 5.26
CA ARG A 4 0.83 12.60 5.54
C ARG A 4 0.16 11.23 5.60
N ARG A 5 0.62 10.31 4.76
CA ARG A 5 0.18 8.91 4.76
C ARG A 5 0.78 8.12 5.93
N VAL A 6 -0.02 7.37 6.69
CA VAL A 6 0.41 6.58 7.86
C VAL A 6 -0.32 5.22 7.89
N LYS A 7 0.34 4.06 8.06
CA LYS A 7 -0.35 2.74 8.16
C LYS A 7 -0.66 2.33 9.61
N THR A 8 -1.62 1.42 9.82
CA THR A 8 -2.11 1.03 11.17
C THR A 8 -1.88 -0.45 11.52
N MET A 9 -2.15 -0.81 12.79
CA MET A 9 -1.76 -2.06 13.43
C MET A 9 -2.76 -3.21 13.27
N ARG A 10 -2.59 -4.10 12.28
CA ARG A 10 -3.30 -5.40 12.26
C ARG A 10 -2.61 -6.53 13.02
N LYS A 11 -1.35 -6.41 13.44
CA LYS A 11 -0.57 -7.52 14.06
C LYS A 11 -0.67 -7.68 15.58
N ILE A 12 -1.18 -6.72 16.36
CA ILE A 12 -1.22 -6.91 17.84
C ILE A 12 -2.18 -8.03 18.29
N LEU A 13 -3.31 -8.25 17.61
CA LEU A 13 -4.29 -9.27 18.06
C LEU A 13 -4.05 -10.68 17.51
N SER A 14 -3.27 -10.87 16.44
CA SER A 14 -3.06 -12.22 15.87
C SER A 14 -1.96 -13.02 16.58
N GLY A 15 -1.08 -12.36 17.35
CA GLY A 15 0.07 -12.98 18.04
C GLY A 15 -0.21 -13.49 19.47
N LYS A 16 -1.47 -13.52 19.89
CA LYS A 16 -1.95 -14.19 21.09
C LYS A 16 -3.28 -14.82 20.68
N ASN A 17 -3.63 -16.03 21.11
CA ASN A 17 -4.94 -16.66 20.89
C ASN A 17 -6.17 -15.80 21.32
N MET A 18 -5.93 -14.59 21.83
CA MET A 18 -6.86 -13.49 21.98
C MET A 18 -7.66 -13.10 20.73
N MET A 19 -7.21 -13.29 19.48
CA MET A 19 -8.12 -13.02 18.35
C MET A 19 -9.32 -13.97 18.37
N ASN A 20 -9.10 -15.25 18.68
CA ASN A 20 -10.20 -16.22 18.79
C ASN A 20 -11.04 -15.98 20.04
N ASN A 21 -10.44 -15.58 21.17
CA ASN A 21 -11.21 -15.26 22.38
C ASN A 21 -11.95 -13.92 22.26
N PHE A 22 -11.37 -12.88 21.66
CA PHE A 22 -12.04 -11.61 21.37
C PHE A 22 -13.13 -11.78 20.32
N LEU A 23 -12.91 -12.59 19.27
CA LEU A 23 -13.95 -12.96 18.29
C LEU A 23 -14.98 -13.95 18.84
N LYS A 24 -14.70 -14.65 19.95
CA LYS A 24 -15.67 -15.49 20.68
C LYS A 24 -16.51 -14.68 21.67
N GLU A 25 -15.90 -13.76 22.40
CA GLU A 25 -16.58 -12.80 23.31
C GLU A 25 -17.35 -11.74 22.52
N HIS A 26 -16.84 -11.31 21.37
CA HIS A 26 -17.47 -10.39 20.42
C HIS A 26 -17.79 -11.13 19.13
N ALA A 27 -18.49 -12.26 19.29
CA ALA A 27 -19.01 -13.06 18.19
C ALA A 27 -19.69 -12.20 17.14
N TYR A 28 -19.54 -12.63 15.89
CA TYR A 28 -20.22 -12.11 14.72
C TYR A 28 -21.74 -12.24 14.89
N ARG A 29 -22.35 -11.33 15.65
CA ARG A 29 -23.80 -11.10 15.68
C ARG A 29 -24.09 -9.86 14.86
N LEU A 30 -24.29 -10.08 13.57
CA LEU A 30 -25.18 -9.20 12.81
C LEU A 30 -26.61 -9.56 13.26
N SER A 31 -27.40 -8.52 13.53
CA SER A 31 -28.80 -8.48 13.99
C SER A 31 -29.03 -8.38 15.51
N GLN A 32 -29.98 -7.49 15.81
CA GLN A 32 -30.60 -7.15 17.11
C GLN A 32 -29.89 -6.13 18.01
N ILE A 33 -29.95 -4.84 17.63
CA ILE A 33 -30.54 -3.80 18.51
C ILE A 33 -31.36 -2.87 17.62
N SER A 34 -32.66 -3.17 17.48
CA SER A 34 -33.64 -2.18 17.07
C SER A 34 -33.79 -1.17 18.20
N PHE A 35 -33.39 0.09 17.99
CA PHE A 35 -33.94 1.18 18.80
C PHE A 35 -35.19 1.67 18.08
N ARG A 36 -36.35 1.44 18.71
CA ARG A 36 -37.62 2.02 18.27
C ARG A 36 -37.54 3.54 18.49
N GLY A 37 -37.83 4.32 17.45
CA GLY A 37 -38.12 5.75 17.56
C GLY A 37 -37.02 6.68 17.02
N SER A 38 -36.85 6.72 15.70
CA SER A 38 -36.50 7.88 14.85
C SER A 38 -35.91 7.38 13.52
N ASN A 39 -36.35 7.95 12.39
CA ASN A 39 -35.92 7.63 11.03
C ASN A 39 -34.46 8.08 10.76
N LEU A 40 -33.49 7.52 11.46
CA LEU A 40 -32.07 7.74 11.21
C LEU A 40 -31.28 6.44 11.37
N THR A 41 -30.91 5.83 10.24
CA THR A 41 -30.00 4.68 10.21
C THR A 41 -28.57 5.20 10.27
N ILE A 42 -28.00 5.25 11.47
CA ILE A 42 -26.56 5.50 11.65
C ILE A 42 -25.84 4.16 11.48
N HIS A 43 -25.11 4.02 10.39
CA HIS A 43 -24.23 2.88 10.15
C HIS A 43 -22.84 3.16 10.73
N PRO A 44 -22.46 2.57 11.88
CA PRO A 44 -21.08 2.65 12.34
C PRO A 44 -20.19 1.86 11.38
N LEU A 45 -19.40 2.56 10.57
CA LEU A 45 -18.39 1.95 9.73
C LEU A 45 -17.26 1.46 10.61
N ARG A 46 -17.05 0.14 10.59
CA ARG A 46 -15.92 -0.50 11.29
C ARG A 46 -14.65 -0.20 10.52
N ASN A 47 -13.88 0.78 10.99
CA ASN A 47 -12.48 0.93 10.60
C ASN A 47 -11.67 -0.21 11.23
N ILE A 48 -11.46 -1.28 10.47
CA ILE A 48 -10.52 -2.33 10.82
C ILE A 48 -9.33 -2.23 9.87
N ARG A 49 -8.33 -1.46 10.31
CA ARG A 49 -6.89 -1.73 10.11
C ARG A 49 -6.42 -1.79 8.66
N ASP A 50 -6.14 -0.63 8.06
CA ASP A 50 -4.84 -0.18 7.51
C ASP A 50 -5.00 1.27 6.98
N LEU A 51 -3.89 1.99 6.71
CA LEU A 51 -3.71 3.35 6.11
C LEU A 51 -4.67 4.52 6.51
N PHE A 52 -4.13 5.60 7.09
CA PHE A 52 -4.77 6.91 7.27
C PHE A 52 -4.00 8.01 6.54
N TYR A 53 -4.69 9.11 6.23
CA TYR A 53 -4.08 10.36 5.79
C TYR A 53 -4.31 11.42 6.87
N LEU A 54 -3.20 11.93 7.41
CA LEU A 54 -3.22 12.88 8.51
C LEU A 54 -2.87 14.26 7.99
N GLY A 55 -3.57 15.29 8.43
CA GLY A 55 -3.09 16.66 8.30
C GLY A 55 -2.92 17.31 9.66
N ASN A 56 -2.14 18.38 9.69
CA ASN A 56 -1.91 19.14 10.92
C ASN A 56 -2.95 20.26 11.02
N ILE A 57 -3.48 20.44 12.22
CA ILE A 57 -4.28 21.60 12.60
C ILE A 57 -3.69 22.22 13.86
N THR A 58 -4.04 23.45 14.16
CA THR A 58 -3.74 24.04 15.46
C THR A 58 -5.00 24.54 16.15
N ILE A 59 -5.05 24.47 17.48
CA ILE A 59 -6.18 24.90 18.30
C ILE A 59 -5.65 25.78 19.42
N GLY A 60 -6.27 26.94 19.64
CA GLY A 60 -5.93 27.83 20.75
C GLY A 60 -5.13 29.08 20.40
N THR A 61 -4.93 29.91 21.42
CA THR A 61 -4.08 31.11 21.38
C THR A 61 -3.19 31.19 22.65
N PRO A 62 -1.87 30.90 22.58
CA PRO A 62 -1.13 30.48 21.40
C PRO A 62 -1.58 29.13 20.80
N PRO A 63 -1.35 28.90 19.49
CA PRO A 63 -1.77 27.68 18.82
C PRO A 63 -1.09 26.42 19.36
N GLN A 64 -1.87 25.37 19.64
CA GLN A 64 -1.41 24.03 20.01
C GLN A 64 -1.63 23.07 18.83
N GLU A 65 -0.60 22.39 18.35
CA GLU A 65 -0.66 21.57 17.12
C GLU A 65 -1.17 20.14 17.37
N PHE A 66 -2.01 19.64 16.48
CA PHE A 66 -2.58 18.29 16.51
C PHE A 66 -2.52 17.63 15.13
N GLN A 67 -2.27 16.33 15.10
CA GLN A 67 -2.35 15.53 13.88
C GLN A 67 -3.71 14.84 13.80
N VAL A 68 -4.53 15.19 12.81
CA VAL A 68 -5.92 14.71 12.72
C VAL A 68 -6.21 13.97 11.41
N VAL A 69 -7.16 13.04 11.48
CA VAL A 69 -7.79 12.46 10.28
C VAL A 69 -8.88 13.43 9.79
N PHE A 70 -8.84 13.78 8.52
CA PHE A 70 -9.93 14.51 7.87
C PHE A 70 -10.96 13.49 7.39
N ASP A 71 -12.10 13.43 8.07
CA ASP A 71 -13.03 12.31 8.01
C ASP A 71 -14.39 12.74 7.47
N THR A 72 -14.71 12.39 6.22
CA THR A 72 -16.06 12.57 5.66
C THR A 72 -17.09 11.61 6.28
N GLY A 73 -16.63 10.61 7.03
CA GLY A 73 -17.43 9.67 7.83
C GLY A 73 -18.12 10.26 9.05
N SER A 74 -17.61 11.38 9.59
CA SER A 74 -18.11 12.02 10.81
C SER A 74 -18.19 13.54 10.70
N SER A 75 -18.93 14.19 11.60
CA SER A 75 -19.16 15.65 11.54
C SER A 75 -18.36 16.43 12.59
N GLU A 76 -17.91 15.77 13.65
CA GLU A 76 -17.29 16.45 14.79
C GLU A 76 -15.76 16.53 14.71
N LEU A 77 -15.22 17.70 15.07
CA LEU A 77 -13.83 17.82 15.49
C LEU A 77 -13.70 17.35 16.94
N TRP A 78 -12.74 16.48 17.23
CA TRP A 78 -12.36 16.16 18.61
C TRP A 78 -10.85 15.96 18.77
N VAL A 79 -10.36 16.36 19.94
CA VAL A 79 -8.97 16.14 20.40
C VAL A 79 -8.95 15.72 21.87
N PRO A 80 -7.91 15.01 22.34
CA PRO A 80 -7.86 14.51 23.70
C PRO A 80 -7.58 15.63 24.70
N SER A 81 -8.31 15.63 25.81
CA SER A 81 -8.08 16.53 26.93
C SER A 81 -6.92 16.06 27.80
N ILE A 82 -6.25 16.99 28.49
CA ILE A 82 -5.31 16.63 29.57
C ILE A 82 -5.98 15.82 30.69
N PHE A 83 -7.31 15.91 30.83
CA PHE A 83 -8.10 15.15 31.80
C PHE A 83 -8.46 13.73 31.33
N CYS A 84 -8.16 13.36 30.08
CA CYS A 84 -8.42 12.01 29.59
C CYS A 84 -7.34 11.05 30.10
N ASN A 85 -7.60 10.42 31.25
CA ASN A 85 -6.65 9.55 31.93
C ASN A 85 -6.70 8.09 31.41
N SER A 86 -6.60 7.90 30.08
CA SER A 86 -6.48 6.57 29.46
C SER A 86 -5.05 6.27 29.06
N SER A 87 -4.61 5.02 29.27
CA SER A 87 -3.33 4.52 28.75
C SER A 87 -3.19 4.68 27.23
N ALA A 88 -4.30 4.78 26.49
CA ALA A 88 -4.31 5.02 25.05
C ALA A 88 -3.75 6.39 24.65
N TRP A 89 -3.79 7.40 25.54
CA TRP A 89 -3.39 8.78 25.24
C TRP A 89 -2.06 9.19 25.86
N SER A 90 -1.33 8.24 26.48
CA SER A 90 -0.04 8.50 27.12
C SER A 90 1.03 9.04 26.16
N THR A 91 0.87 8.78 24.85
CA THR A 91 1.79 9.18 23.77
C THR A 91 1.26 10.30 22.87
N HIS A 92 0.06 10.80 23.11
CA HIS A 92 -0.62 11.77 22.23
C HIS A 92 -0.53 13.21 22.75
N VAL A 93 -0.58 14.17 21.83
CA VAL A 93 -0.72 15.59 22.20
C VAL A 93 -2.10 15.80 22.79
N ARG A 94 -2.15 16.41 23.98
CA ARG A 94 -3.39 16.67 24.71
C ARG A 94 -3.60 18.17 24.82
N PHE A 95 -4.84 18.60 24.60
CA PHE A 95 -5.20 20.01 24.62
C PHE A 95 -5.14 20.60 26.04
N ARG A 96 -4.32 21.64 26.18
CA ARG A 96 -4.08 22.38 27.43
C ARG A 96 -4.94 23.64 27.42
N HIS A 97 -6.19 23.49 27.86
CA HIS A 97 -7.17 24.59 27.86
C HIS A 97 -6.70 25.86 28.60
N LEU A 98 -6.00 25.74 29.74
CA LEU A 98 -5.46 26.90 30.49
C LEU A 98 -4.36 27.67 29.74
N GLN A 99 -3.81 27.12 28.66
CA GLN A 99 -2.79 27.78 27.84
C GLN A 99 -3.40 28.52 26.64
N SER A 100 -4.72 28.51 26.47
CA SER A 100 -5.38 29.23 25.37
C SER A 100 -6.20 30.39 25.91
N SER A 101 -5.87 31.61 25.49
CA SER A 101 -6.64 32.82 25.82
C SER A 101 -7.98 32.91 25.10
N THR A 102 -8.17 32.12 24.04
CA THR A 102 -9.41 32.05 23.24
C THR A 102 -10.27 30.83 23.58
N PHE A 103 -9.90 30.06 24.61
CA PHE A 103 -10.66 28.90 25.06
C PHE A 103 -11.94 29.32 25.79
N TRP A 104 -13.06 28.74 25.40
CA TRP A 104 -14.35 28.94 26.04
C TRP A 104 -15.07 27.60 26.27
N PRO A 105 -15.26 27.17 27.53
CA PRO A 105 -15.93 25.91 27.84
C PRO A 105 -17.45 26.03 27.72
N THR A 106 -18.14 24.91 27.51
CA THR A 106 -19.60 24.82 27.61
C THR A 106 -20.02 23.71 28.58
N ASN A 107 -21.28 23.72 29.03
CA ASN A 107 -21.84 22.66 29.86
C ASN A 107 -22.38 21.46 29.05
N LYS A 108 -22.18 21.44 27.74
CA LYS A 108 -22.67 20.35 26.88
C LYS A 108 -21.70 19.18 26.92
N THR A 109 -22.18 18.02 27.38
CA THR A 109 -21.44 16.75 27.29
C THR A 109 -21.83 16.01 26.03
N PHE A 110 -20.94 15.12 25.58
CA PHE A 110 -21.09 14.46 24.30
C PHE A 110 -20.46 13.07 24.26
N SER A 111 -21.03 12.17 23.45
CA SER A 111 -20.49 10.82 23.25
C SER A 111 -20.63 10.39 21.80
N ILE A 112 -19.50 10.11 21.15
CA ILE A 112 -19.44 9.60 19.77
C ILE A 112 -19.07 8.12 19.81
N THR A 113 -19.76 7.29 19.03
CA THR A 113 -19.35 5.90 18.80
C THR A 113 -18.92 5.73 17.36
N TYR A 114 -17.63 5.48 17.16
CA TYR A 114 -17.04 5.05 15.90
C TYR A 114 -17.07 3.51 15.82
N GLY A 115 -16.91 2.94 14.63
CA GLY A 115 -16.78 1.49 14.52
C GLY A 115 -15.51 0.92 15.16
N SER A 116 -14.51 1.76 15.46
CA SER A 116 -13.29 1.42 16.20
C SER A 116 -13.44 1.51 17.72
N GLY A 117 -14.38 2.31 18.23
CA GLY A 117 -14.40 2.69 19.64
C GLY A 117 -15.37 3.81 19.97
N ARG A 118 -15.47 4.16 21.26
CA ARG A 118 -16.33 5.25 21.75
C ARG A 118 -15.49 6.35 22.41
N ILE A 119 -15.80 7.59 22.08
CA ILE A 119 -15.29 8.81 22.72
C ILE A 119 -16.41 9.42 23.56
N LYS A 120 -16.11 9.81 24.81
CA LYS A 120 -16.94 10.69 25.63
C LYS A 120 -16.18 11.97 25.93
N GLY A 121 -16.84 13.11 25.88
CA GLY A 121 -16.20 14.41 26.02
C GLY A 121 -17.15 15.55 26.38
N VAL A 122 -16.61 16.76 26.39
CA VAL A 122 -17.35 18.01 26.57
C VAL A 122 -17.17 18.89 25.33
N VAL A 123 -18.21 19.61 24.94
CA VAL A 123 -18.13 20.58 23.84
C VAL A 123 -17.50 21.86 24.37
N VAL A 124 -16.51 22.36 23.66
CA VAL A 124 -15.82 23.61 23.97
C VAL A 124 -15.61 24.40 22.68
N HIS A 125 -15.27 25.67 22.82
CA HIS A 125 -14.99 26.57 21.71
C HIS A 125 -13.55 27.07 21.80
N ASP A 126 -12.89 27.19 20.66
CA ASP A 126 -11.60 27.88 20.55
C ASP A 126 -11.34 28.27 19.08
N THR A 127 -10.23 28.97 18.80
CA THR A 127 -9.76 29.25 17.45
C THR A 127 -9.06 28.03 16.88
N VAL A 128 -9.53 27.51 15.74
CA VAL A 128 -8.94 26.39 15.01
C VAL A 128 -8.31 26.91 13.72
N ARG A 129 -7.08 26.48 13.42
CA ARG A 129 -6.39 26.84 12.17
C ARG A 129 -6.02 25.60 11.36
N ILE A 130 -6.27 25.65 10.06
CA ILE A 130 -5.91 24.62 9.08
C ILE A 130 -5.03 25.29 8.00
N GLY A 131 -3.71 25.21 8.16
CA GLY A 131 -2.80 26.07 7.39
C GLY A 131 -3.12 27.55 7.64
N ASP A 132 -3.34 28.31 6.58
CA ASP A 132 -3.68 29.73 6.65
C ASP A 132 -5.18 29.99 6.92
N LEU A 133 -6.01 28.95 6.91
CA LEU A 133 -7.45 29.07 7.20
C LEU A 133 -7.66 29.18 8.70
N VAL A 134 -8.34 30.23 9.13
CA VAL A 134 -8.66 30.49 10.53
C VAL A 134 -10.16 30.39 10.73
N SER A 135 -10.55 29.53 11.68
CA SER A 135 -11.93 29.45 12.16
C SER A 135 -12.00 29.89 13.62
N THR A 136 -12.67 31.01 13.87
CA THR A 136 -12.79 31.57 15.22
C THR A 136 -14.03 31.03 15.92
N ASP A 137 -13.97 30.85 17.24
CA ASP A 137 -15.11 30.34 18.01
C ASP A 137 -15.65 29.01 17.41
N GLN A 138 -14.74 28.11 17.01
CA GLN A 138 -15.11 26.81 16.43
C GLN A 138 -15.46 25.86 17.58
N PRO A 139 -16.70 25.32 17.61
CA PRO A 139 -17.05 24.27 18.55
C PRO A 139 -16.33 22.95 18.22
N PHE A 140 -15.77 22.28 19.23
CA PHE A 140 -15.18 20.95 19.11
C PHE A 140 -15.31 20.17 20.43
N VAL A 141 -15.06 18.86 20.37
CA VAL A 141 -15.20 17.97 21.54
C VAL A 141 -13.83 17.73 22.17
N LEU A 142 -13.70 18.07 23.46
CA LEU A 142 -12.60 17.61 24.28
C LEU A 142 -12.89 16.23 24.83
N CYS A 143 -12.17 15.22 24.34
CA CYS A 143 -12.30 13.86 24.83
C CYS A 143 -11.85 13.76 26.30
N MET A 144 -12.74 13.26 27.15
CA MET A 144 -12.53 13.03 28.58
C MET A 144 -12.38 11.53 28.90
N ALA A 145 -12.97 10.65 28.08
CA ALA A 145 -12.78 9.21 28.16
C ALA A 145 -12.86 8.57 26.76
N GLU A 146 -12.10 7.49 26.56
CA GLU A 146 -12.18 6.68 25.34
C GLU A 146 -12.26 5.19 25.64
N SER A 147 -12.76 4.43 24.67
CA SER A 147 -12.56 2.98 24.56
C SER A 147 -12.34 2.62 23.10
N GLY A 148 -11.41 1.70 22.81
CA GLY A 148 -11.16 1.20 21.45
C GLY A 148 -10.13 1.98 20.63
N PHE A 149 -9.55 3.06 21.18
CA PHE A 149 -8.56 3.90 20.50
C PHE A 149 -7.10 3.64 20.95
N LYS A 150 -6.85 2.54 21.65
CA LYS A 150 -5.49 2.19 22.10
C LYS A 150 -4.53 1.93 20.91
N GLY A 151 -3.48 2.74 20.81
CA GLY A 151 -2.42 2.57 19.82
C GLY A 151 -2.74 3.12 18.43
N ILE A 152 -3.62 4.13 18.33
CA ILE A 152 -3.83 4.88 17.08
C ILE A 152 -2.65 5.81 16.77
N ALA A 153 -2.53 6.24 15.51
CA ALA A 153 -1.39 7.03 15.03
C ALA A 153 -1.72 8.52 14.82
N PHE A 154 -2.89 8.97 15.27
CA PHE A 154 -3.39 10.34 15.14
C PHE A 154 -3.93 10.83 16.48
N ASP A 155 -3.89 12.13 16.72
CA ASP A 155 -4.33 12.74 17.97
C ASP A 155 -5.85 12.89 18.02
N GLY A 156 -6.47 13.26 16.90
CA GLY A 156 -7.90 13.52 16.81
C GLY A 156 -8.51 13.26 15.45
N ILE A 157 -9.80 13.55 15.31
CA ILE A 157 -10.53 13.49 14.03
C ILE A 157 -11.14 14.85 13.80
N LEU A 158 -11.04 15.34 12.57
CA LEU A 158 -11.74 16.51 12.06
C LEU A 158 -12.81 16.02 11.08
N GLY A 159 -14.06 16.02 11.55
CA GLY A 159 -15.21 15.63 10.73
C GLY A 159 -15.50 16.62 9.60
N LEU A 160 -15.81 16.10 8.42
CA LEU A 160 -16.16 16.84 7.20
C LEU A 160 -17.57 16.48 6.69
N SER A 161 -18.38 15.80 7.50
CA SER A 161 -19.79 15.54 7.21
C SER A 161 -20.69 16.72 7.61
N TYR A 162 -21.92 16.71 7.09
CA TYR A 162 -22.90 17.79 7.21
C TYR A 162 -23.33 18.14 8.66
N PRO A 163 -23.87 19.36 8.88
CA PRO A 163 -24.31 19.84 10.19
C PRO A 163 -25.45 19.01 10.82
N ASN A 164 -26.37 18.49 10.01
CA ASN A 164 -27.51 17.68 10.49
C ASN A 164 -27.10 16.35 11.14
N ARG A 165 -25.82 15.97 11.05
CA ARG A 165 -25.21 14.82 11.75
C ARG A 165 -24.26 15.21 12.88
N SER A 166 -24.09 16.51 13.15
CA SER A 166 -23.44 16.99 14.36
C SER A 166 -24.35 16.67 15.55
N PHE A 167 -24.08 15.59 16.28
CA PHE A 167 -24.95 15.21 17.39
C PHE A 167 -24.87 16.22 18.56
N SER A 168 -23.93 17.18 18.49
CA SER A 168 -23.77 18.26 19.47
C SER A 168 -24.50 19.56 19.08
N GLY A 169 -25.02 19.65 17.86
CA GLY A 169 -25.53 20.90 17.26
C GLY A 169 -24.43 21.91 16.91
N ALA A 170 -23.16 21.49 16.96
CA ALA A 170 -22.01 22.29 16.55
C ALA A 170 -21.97 22.47 15.03
N ILE A 171 -21.69 23.70 14.58
CA ILE A 171 -21.47 24.02 13.17
C ILE A 171 -20.15 23.35 12.72
N PRO A 172 -20.16 22.47 11.70
CA PRO A 172 -18.95 21.89 11.15
C PRO A 172 -18.00 22.95 10.60
N ILE A 173 -16.71 22.62 10.55
CA ILE A 173 -15.66 23.60 10.24
C ILE A 173 -15.76 24.17 8.81
N ILE A 174 -16.27 23.41 7.85
CA ILE A 174 -16.47 23.89 6.46
C ILE A 174 -17.48 25.03 6.43
N ASP A 175 -18.62 24.85 7.10
CA ASP A 175 -19.69 25.86 7.18
C ASP A 175 -19.19 27.12 7.88
N LYS A 176 -18.41 26.95 8.96
CA LYS A 176 -17.83 28.07 9.71
C LYS A 176 -16.83 28.86 8.85
N LEU A 177 -15.90 28.19 8.18
CA LEU A 177 -14.94 28.81 7.26
C LEU A 177 -15.63 29.57 6.12
N LYS A 178 -16.74 29.03 5.57
CA LYS A 178 -17.51 29.73 4.55
C LYS A 178 -18.20 30.98 5.10
N ASN A 179 -18.83 30.87 6.27
CA ASN A 179 -19.52 32.00 6.93
C ASN A 179 -18.56 33.12 7.34
N GLU A 180 -17.32 32.78 7.68
CA GLU A 180 -16.26 33.74 8.01
C GLU A 180 -15.54 34.30 6.76
N GLY A 181 -15.92 33.87 5.55
CA GLY A 181 -15.30 34.30 4.31
C GLY A 181 -13.88 33.77 4.08
N ALA A 182 -13.44 32.78 4.87
CA ALA A 182 -12.10 32.18 4.76
C ALA A 182 -11.95 31.28 3.52
N ILE A 183 -13.06 30.81 2.94
CA ILE A 183 -13.09 30.03 1.70
C ILE A 183 -14.09 30.61 0.70
N SER A 184 -13.71 30.60 -0.58
CA SER A 184 -14.52 31.11 -1.69
C SER A 184 -15.79 30.31 -1.91
N GLU A 185 -15.70 28.98 -1.86
CA GLU A 185 -16.82 28.06 -2.06
C GLU A 185 -16.90 27.02 -0.94
N PRO A 186 -18.09 26.54 -0.54
CA PRO A 186 -18.25 25.53 0.52
C PRO A 186 -17.93 24.12 -0.01
N VAL A 187 -16.80 23.98 -0.69
CA VAL A 187 -16.33 22.73 -1.29
C VAL A 187 -14.94 22.39 -0.78
N PHE A 188 -14.64 21.10 -0.73
CA PHE A 188 -13.31 20.58 -0.47
C PHE A 188 -13.01 19.39 -1.38
N ALA A 189 -11.74 19.13 -1.64
CA ALA A 189 -11.30 18.05 -2.50
C ALA A 189 -10.10 17.31 -1.91
N PHE A 190 -10.08 15.99 -2.10
CA PHE A 190 -8.96 15.13 -1.71
C PHE A 190 -8.20 14.68 -2.96
N TYR A 191 -6.88 14.86 -2.92
CA TYR A 191 -5.96 14.32 -3.91
C TYR A 191 -4.98 13.37 -3.20
N LEU A 192 -5.02 12.08 -3.56
CA LEU A 192 -4.24 11.04 -2.88
C LEU A 192 -3.34 10.32 -3.89
N THR A 193 -2.03 10.29 -3.66
CA THR A 193 -1.07 9.65 -4.58
C THR A 193 -0.70 8.22 -4.18
N LYS A 194 -0.31 7.43 -5.20
CA LYS A 194 -0.10 5.98 -5.06
C LYS A 194 1.16 5.62 -4.24
N ILE A 195 2.24 6.43 -4.29
CA ILE A 195 3.50 6.37 -3.50
C ILE A 195 4.34 7.59 -3.91
N ALA A 196 4.99 8.29 -2.97
CA ALA A 196 6.08 9.22 -3.29
C ALA A 196 7.41 8.42 -3.37
N PRO A 197 8.15 8.45 -4.49
CA PRO A 197 9.54 8.01 -4.52
C PRO A 197 10.39 8.93 -3.63
N ILE A 198 11.33 8.32 -2.90
CA ILE A 198 12.26 8.98 -1.97
C ILE A 198 13.41 9.58 -2.80
N THR A 199 13.13 10.62 -3.57
CA THR A 199 14.16 11.42 -4.24
C THR A 199 14.07 12.89 -3.85
N SER A 200 13.98 13.17 -2.56
CA SER A 200 14.32 14.49 -2.02
C SER A 200 15.39 14.34 -0.95
N LEU A 201 16.64 14.21 -1.41
CA LEU A 201 17.86 14.28 -0.60
C LEU A 201 18.22 15.72 -0.19
N TYR A 202 17.38 16.69 -0.49
CA TYR A 202 17.50 18.06 0.00
C TYR A 202 16.18 18.47 0.65
N GLY A 203 16.28 19.00 1.87
CA GLY A 203 15.13 19.59 2.55
C GLY A 203 14.57 20.73 1.72
N ASP A 204 13.38 20.53 1.18
CA ASP A 204 12.23 21.43 1.32
C ASP A 204 10.99 20.80 0.65
N ASN A 205 9.85 20.90 1.37
CA ASN A 205 8.44 20.76 0.97
C ASN A 205 7.86 19.47 0.36
N TRP A 206 7.24 18.69 1.26
CA TRP A 206 5.92 18.03 1.18
C TRP A 206 5.10 18.09 -0.14
N GLU A 207 5.18 17.09 -1.03
CA GLU A 207 4.18 16.98 -2.11
C GLU A 207 3.80 15.53 -2.45
N GLY A 208 2.55 15.17 -2.16
CA GLY A 208 1.97 13.92 -2.67
C GLY A 208 0.49 13.75 -2.37
N CYS A 209 0.01 14.10 -1.18
CA CYS A 209 -1.41 14.03 -0.85
C CYS A 209 -1.89 15.38 -0.34
N LEU A 210 -3.06 15.83 -0.78
CA LEU A 210 -3.61 17.15 -0.47
C LEU A 210 -5.07 17.03 -0.05
N VAL A 211 -5.47 17.83 0.93
CA VAL A 211 -6.84 18.29 1.08
C VAL A 211 -6.89 19.76 0.70
N MET A 212 -7.83 20.10 -0.17
CA MET A 212 -8.07 21.45 -0.70
C MET A 212 -9.40 21.94 -0.15
N PHE A 213 -9.46 23.19 0.28
CA PHE A 213 -10.68 23.84 0.78
C PHE A 213 -10.95 25.07 -0.10
N GLY A 214 -12.22 25.33 -0.43
CA GLY A 214 -12.61 26.45 -1.28
C GLY A 214 -12.59 26.17 -2.78
N GLY A 215 -12.11 24.99 -3.20
CA GLY A 215 -12.03 24.63 -4.61
C GLY A 215 -11.24 23.34 -4.86
N VAL A 216 -10.98 23.08 -6.13
CA VAL A 216 -10.16 21.96 -6.61
C VAL A 216 -9.17 22.45 -7.65
N ASP A 217 -7.90 22.11 -7.46
CA ASP A 217 -6.84 22.43 -8.41
C ASP A 217 -6.95 21.54 -9.66
N HIS A 218 -7.00 22.17 -10.84
CA HIS A 218 -7.04 21.47 -12.12
C HIS A 218 -5.79 20.61 -12.36
N CYS A 219 -4.67 20.88 -11.69
CA CYS A 219 -3.47 20.04 -11.75
C CYS A 219 -3.66 18.66 -11.08
N CYS A 220 -4.75 18.47 -10.33
CA CYS A 220 -5.04 17.24 -9.60
C CYS A 220 -5.93 16.24 -10.36
N TYR A 221 -6.51 16.61 -11.52
CA TYR A 221 -7.36 15.73 -12.31
C TYR A 221 -7.21 15.99 -13.83
N GLU A 222 -7.65 15.02 -14.65
CA GLU A 222 -7.74 15.17 -16.11
C GLU A 222 -9.21 15.01 -16.52
N GLY A 223 -9.64 15.71 -17.57
CA GLY A 223 -11.04 15.69 -18.04
C GLY A 223 -11.94 16.63 -17.23
N GLU A 224 -13.24 16.34 -17.23
CA GLU A 224 -14.26 17.12 -16.52
C GLU A 224 -14.72 16.42 -15.23
N LEU A 225 -15.18 17.22 -14.26
CA LEU A 225 -15.75 16.70 -13.01
C LEU A 225 -17.19 16.22 -13.26
N ASN A 226 -17.43 14.94 -13.01
CA ASN A 226 -18.79 14.39 -12.95
C ASN A 226 -19.38 14.63 -11.56
N TRP A 227 -20.36 15.53 -11.48
CA TRP A 227 -21.08 15.83 -10.25
C TRP A 227 -22.21 14.83 -10.05
N VAL A 228 -22.22 14.18 -8.89
CA VAL A 228 -23.24 13.17 -8.53
C VAL A 228 -24.08 13.73 -7.39
N PRO A 229 -25.41 13.81 -7.54
CA PRO A 229 -26.26 14.29 -6.47
C PRO A 229 -26.23 13.34 -5.28
N LEU A 230 -26.27 13.90 -4.07
CA LEU A 230 -26.45 13.13 -2.85
C LEU A 230 -27.87 12.56 -2.81
N ILE A 231 -28.01 11.32 -2.31
CA ILE A 231 -29.34 10.70 -2.11
C ILE A 231 -30.14 11.52 -1.09
N GLN A 232 -29.46 12.00 -0.04
CA GLN A 232 -30.06 12.83 0.99
C GLN A 232 -29.05 13.86 1.48
N ALA A 233 -29.46 15.13 1.56
CA ALA A 233 -28.67 16.16 2.20
C ALA A 233 -28.45 15.81 3.69
N GLY A 234 -27.18 15.66 4.11
CA GLY A 234 -26.84 15.26 5.47
C GLY A 234 -25.74 14.19 5.58
N ASN A 235 -25.34 13.56 4.48
CA ASN A 235 -24.21 12.62 4.43
C ASN A 235 -23.62 12.57 3.01
N TRP A 236 -22.41 12.04 2.89
CA TRP A 236 -21.73 11.80 1.61
C TRP A 236 -22.16 10.47 0.98
N ILE A 237 -23.47 10.20 0.93
CA ILE A 237 -24.04 9.01 0.28
C ILE A 237 -24.54 9.38 -1.11
N VAL A 238 -24.05 8.63 -2.11
CA VAL A 238 -24.46 8.75 -3.51
C VAL A 238 -25.12 7.47 -4.00
N HIS A 239 -25.95 7.60 -5.03
CA HIS A 239 -26.48 6.45 -5.74
C HIS A 239 -25.38 5.83 -6.60
N MET A 240 -25.15 4.53 -6.44
CA MET A 240 -24.27 3.74 -7.28
C MET A 240 -25.11 2.76 -8.09
N ASP A 241 -24.99 2.84 -9.41
CA ASP A 241 -25.89 2.17 -10.34
C ASP A 241 -25.66 0.67 -10.35
N CYS A 242 -24.40 0.23 -10.37
CA CYS A 242 -24.04 -1.17 -10.19
C CYS A 242 -22.54 -1.36 -9.88
N ILE A 243 -22.18 -2.58 -9.46
CA ILE A 243 -20.80 -3.05 -9.40
C ILE A 243 -20.64 -4.18 -10.40
N SER A 244 -19.74 -4.00 -11.35
CA SER A 244 -19.46 -5.01 -12.36
C SER A 244 -18.02 -5.49 -12.35
N MET A 245 -17.82 -6.74 -12.76
CA MET A 245 -16.50 -7.32 -12.95
C MET A 245 -16.57 -8.30 -14.12
N LYS A 246 -15.59 -8.25 -15.02
CA LYS A 246 -15.60 -9.03 -16.28
C LYS A 246 -16.88 -8.80 -17.13
N ARG A 247 -17.48 -7.60 -17.06
CA ARG A 247 -18.75 -7.20 -17.73
C ARG A 247 -20.03 -7.80 -17.16
N GLU A 248 -19.93 -8.54 -16.07
CA GLU A 248 -21.12 -9.02 -15.38
C GLU A 248 -21.38 -8.11 -14.19
N VAL A 249 -22.63 -7.74 -14.00
CA VAL A 249 -23.07 -7.09 -12.77
C VAL A 249 -22.97 -8.13 -11.66
N ILE A 250 -22.00 -7.93 -10.77
CA ILE A 250 -21.72 -8.83 -9.64
C ILE A 250 -22.39 -8.36 -8.35
N ALA A 251 -22.88 -7.12 -8.32
CA ALA A 251 -23.62 -6.52 -7.21
C ALA A 251 -24.40 -5.28 -7.65
N CYS A 252 -25.34 -4.87 -6.78
CA CYS A 252 -26.09 -3.64 -6.91
C CYS A 252 -26.80 -3.55 -8.27
N SER A 253 -27.45 -4.62 -8.73
CA SER A 253 -28.13 -4.65 -10.03
C SER A 253 -29.29 -3.66 -10.13
N ASP A 254 -29.95 -3.39 -9.01
CA ASP A 254 -31.06 -2.45 -8.91
C ASP A 254 -30.62 -1.09 -8.34
N GLY A 255 -29.32 -0.79 -8.41
CA GLY A 255 -28.70 0.30 -7.68
C GLY A 255 -28.44 -0.04 -6.21
N CYS A 256 -27.53 0.71 -5.60
CA CYS A 256 -27.30 0.69 -4.16
C CYS A 256 -26.68 1.99 -3.67
N GLU A 257 -26.64 2.15 -2.35
CA GLU A 257 -26.02 3.29 -1.71
C GLU A 257 -24.50 3.10 -1.59
N ALA A 258 -23.73 4.10 -1.98
CA ALA A 258 -22.29 4.16 -1.77
C ALA A 258 -21.95 5.35 -0.87
N PHE A 259 -21.20 5.08 0.20
CA PHE A 259 -20.74 6.12 1.12
C PHE A 259 -19.27 6.47 0.85
N VAL A 260 -19.01 7.74 0.59
CA VAL A 260 -17.67 8.25 0.29
C VAL A 260 -16.99 8.67 1.60
N ASP A 261 -16.09 7.82 2.09
CA ASP A 261 -15.49 7.94 3.43
C ASP A 261 -13.96 8.02 3.37
N THR A 262 -13.41 9.21 3.63
CA THR A 262 -11.96 9.43 3.72
C THR A 262 -11.34 8.90 5.03
N GLY A 263 -12.17 8.57 6.01
CA GLY A 263 -11.79 7.93 7.27
C GLY A 263 -11.47 6.43 7.15
N THR A 264 -11.72 5.81 5.98
CA THR A 264 -11.36 4.42 5.68
C THR A 264 -10.48 4.32 4.42
N SER A 265 -9.51 3.42 4.44
CA SER A 265 -8.65 3.13 3.29
C SER A 265 -9.11 1.96 2.41
N HIS A 266 -10.09 1.19 2.90
CA HIS A 266 -10.61 0.02 2.20
C HIS A 266 -11.93 0.34 1.52
N ILE A 267 -12.15 -0.28 0.35
CA ILE A 267 -13.48 -0.45 -0.20
C ILE A 267 -14.17 -1.53 0.65
N VAL A 268 -15.20 -1.11 1.41
CA VAL A 268 -15.95 -1.99 2.31
C VAL A 268 -17.33 -2.25 1.72
N GLY A 269 -17.80 -3.48 1.81
CA GLY A 269 -19.13 -3.86 1.35
C GLY A 269 -19.69 -5.05 2.13
N PRO A 270 -20.94 -5.45 1.83
CA PRO A 270 -21.57 -6.61 2.43
C PRO A 270 -20.70 -7.87 2.30
N ARG A 271 -20.59 -8.66 3.37
CA ARG A 271 -19.70 -9.84 3.41
C ARG A 271 -19.93 -10.80 2.24
N ARG A 272 -21.18 -11.04 1.87
CA ARG A 272 -21.53 -11.92 0.73
C ARG A 272 -20.94 -11.38 -0.58
N LEU A 273 -21.10 -10.08 -0.82
CA LEU A 273 -20.53 -9.41 -1.98
C LEU A 273 -19.00 -9.50 -1.98
N VAL A 274 -18.35 -9.11 -0.88
CA VAL A 274 -16.89 -9.13 -0.79
C VAL A 274 -16.36 -10.54 -1.03
N ASN A 275 -16.97 -11.56 -0.41
CA ASN A 275 -16.57 -12.96 -0.63
C ASN A 275 -16.73 -13.40 -2.09
N ASN A 276 -17.77 -12.94 -2.78
CA ASN A 276 -17.97 -13.25 -4.20
C ASN A 276 -16.88 -12.61 -5.06
N ILE A 277 -16.54 -11.34 -4.81
CA ILE A 277 -15.42 -10.65 -5.47
C ILE A 277 -14.12 -11.41 -5.23
N GLN A 278 -13.82 -11.79 -3.98
CA GLN A 278 -12.60 -12.52 -3.61
C GLN A 278 -12.51 -13.87 -4.35
N LYS A 279 -13.61 -14.61 -4.46
CA LYS A 279 -13.67 -15.85 -5.25
C LYS A 279 -13.41 -15.59 -6.73
N LEU A 280 -14.02 -14.55 -7.30
CA LEU A 280 -13.91 -14.25 -8.73
C LEU A 280 -12.51 -13.78 -9.15
N ILE A 281 -11.72 -13.22 -8.23
CA ILE A 281 -10.30 -12.89 -8.44
C ILE A 281 -9.35 -14.04 -8.06
N GLY A 282 -9.87 -15.21 -7.69
CA GLY A 282 -9.07 -16.38 -7.33
C GLY A 282 -8.33 -16.22 -6.00
N ALA A 283 -8.81 -15.36 -5.10
CA ALA A 283 -8.16 -15.14 -3.82
C ALA A 283 -8.37 -16.32 -2.88
N THR A 284 -7.29 -16.79 -2.28
CA THR A 284 -7.33 -17.84 -1.26
C THR A 284 -7.46 -17.20 0.12
N HIS A 285 -8.45 -17.65 0.88
CA HIS A 285 -8.64 -17.17 2.25
C HIS A 285 -7.67 -17.89 3.19
N TRP A 286 -6.83 -17.13 3.89
CA TRP A 286 -5.95 -17.65 4.93
C TRP A 286 -6.07 -16.81 6.20
N ARG A 287 -6.49 -17.46 7.29
CA ARG A 287 -6.86 -16.83 8.58
C ARG A 287 -7.99 -15.81 8.50
N SER A 288 -7.68 -14.50 8.45
CA SER A 288 -8.67 -13.40 8.37
C SER A 288 -8.45 -12.51 7.14
N LYS A 289 -7.67 -13.00 6.17
CA LYS A 289 -7.25 -12.25 4.99
C LYS A 289 -7.45 -13.10 3.73
N HIS A 290 -7.55 -12.42 2.60
CA HIS A 290 -7.59 -13.01 1.27
C HIS A 290 -6.29 -12.66 0.55
N TYR A 291 -5.68 -13.65 -0.10
CA TYR A 291 -4.43 -13.51 -0.82
C TYR A 291 -4.63 -13.89 -2.26
N VAL A 292 -4.18 -13.03 -3.18
CA VAL A 292 -3.98 -13.37 -4.58
C VAL A 292 -2.49 -13.37 -4.84
N SER A 293 -2.08 -14.16 -5.80
CA SER A 293 -0.68 -14.33 -6.08
C SER A 293 -0.16 -13.26 -7.06
N CYS A 294 1.14 -12.95 -7.01
CA CYS A 294 1.69 -11.74 -7.61
C CYS A 294 1.77 -11.75 -9.14
N SER A 295 1.93 -12.92 -9.77
CA SER A 295 1.92 -13.09 -11.23
C SER A 295 0.53 -12.89 -11.83
N VAL A 296 -0.53 -13.29 -11.12
CA VAL A 296 -1.90 -13.15 -11.63
C VAL A 296 -2.41 -11.72 -11.50
N VAL A 297 -1.79 -10.88 -10.66
CA VAL A 297 -2.19 -9.47 -10.45
C VAL A 297 -2.35 -8.71 -11.76
N ASN A 298 -1.43 -8.92 -12.69
CA ASN A 298 -1.47 -8.26 -14.00
C ASN A 298 -2.61 -8.74 -14.90
N THR A 299 -3.24 -9.87 -14.55
CA THR A 299 -4.36 -10.50 -15.27
C THR A 299 -5.70 -10.42 -14.53
N LEU A 300 -5.71 -9.92 -13.29
CA LEU A 300 -6.94 -9.80 -12.51
C LEU A 300 -7.88 -8.76 -13.14
N PRO A 301 -9.20 -9.02 -13.13
CA PRO A 301 -10.18 -8.10 -13.71
C PRO A 301 -10.27 -6.79 -12.91
N SER A 302 -10.56 -5.68 -13.58
CA SER A 302 -10.96 -4.46 -12.88
C SER A 302 -12.31 -4.67 -12.19
N ILE A 303 -12.45 -4.17 -10.96
CA ILE A 303 -13.76 -3.95 -10.35
C ILE A 303 -14.24 -2.59 -10.87
N ILE A 304 -15.41 -2.55 -11.51
CA ILE A 304 -15.99 -1.32 -12.05
C ILE A 304 -17.14 -0.91 -11.16
N PHE A 305 -17.08 0.32 -10.65
CA PHE A 305 -18.19 0.97 -9.99
C PHE A 305 -18.85 1.91 -11.00
N THR A 306 -20.13 1.73 -11.29
CA THR A 306 -20.88 2.63 -12.18
C THR A 306 -21.66 3.62 -11.33
N ILE A 307 -21.41 4.90 -11.52
CA ILE A 307 -22.03 5.98 -10.74
C ILE A 307 -22.48 7.07 -11.71
N ASN A 308 -23.77 7.40 -11.70
CA ASN A 308 -24.37 8.38 -12.61
C ASN A 308 -24.10 8.05 -14.10
N GLY A 309 -24.21 6.76 -14.46
CA GLY A 309 -23.94 6.25 -15.80
C GLY A 309 -22.46 6.22 -16.20
N ILE A 310 -21.54 6.69 -15.36
CA ILE A 310 -20.10 6.72 -15.64
C ILE A 310 -19.40 5.55 -14.95
N ASN A 311 -18.54 4.86 -15.70
CA ASN A 311 -17.76 3.73 -15.22
C ASN A 311 -16.45 4.20 -14.57
N TYR A 312 -16.25 3.83 -13.30
CA TYR A 312 -15.04 4.07 -12.53
C TYR A 312 -14.28 2.76 -12.30
N PRO A 313 -13.38 2.35 -13.24
CA PRO A 313 -12.63 1.11 -13.13
C PRO A 313 -11.50 1.21 -12.10
N VAL A 314 -11.50 0.31 -11.12
CA VAL A 314 -10.40 0.12 -10.17
C VAL A 314 -9.56 -1.08 -10.62
N SER A 315 -8.49 -0.82 -11.37
CA SER A 315 -7.55 -1.85 -11.86
C SER A 315 -6.37 -2.01 -10.90
N GLN A 316 -6.19 -3.22 -10.35
CA GLN A 316 -5.05 -3.68 -9.53
C GLN A 316 -4.76 -2.88 -8.24
N ALA A 317 -5.33 -1.69 -8.07
CA ALA A 317 -5.19 -0.84 -6.88
C ALA A 317 -5.85 -1.48 -5.64
N TYR A 318 -6.74 -2.45 -5.85
CA TYR A 318 -7.30 -3.29 -4.80
C TYR A 318 -6.33 -4.40 -4.34
N ILE A 319 -5.13 -4.53 -4.95
CA ILE A 319 -4.08 -5.48 -4.57
C ILE A 319 -2.89 -4.74 -3.93
N LEU A 320 -2.42 -5.25 -2.79
CA LEU A 320 -1.23 -4.77 -2.09
C LEU A 320 -0.01 -5.61 -2.51
N LYS A 321 1.01 -5.02 -3.16
CA LYS A 321 2.24 -5.71 -3.58
C LYS A 321 3.22 -5.89 -2.41
N MET A 322 3.92 -7.03 -2.37
CA MET A 322 4.90 -7.37 -1.33
C MET A 322 6.32 -7.53 -1.92
N GLN A 323 7.36 -7.25 -1.12
CA GLN A 323 8.76 -7.61 -1.40
C GLN A 323 8.98 -9.13 -1.22
N TYR A 324 10.07 -9.68 -1.78
CA TYR A 324 10.44 -11.08 -1.51
C TYR A 324 10.85 -11.21 -0.04
N MET A 325 10.17 -12.09 0.68
CA MET A 325 10.33 -12.30 2.11
C MET A 325 10.44 -13.80 2.36
N GLY A 326 11.14 -14.18 3.43
CA GLY A 326 11.07 -15.54 3.94
C GLY A 326 10.93 -15.56 5.46
N ASN A 327 10.62 -16.73 5.98
CA ASN A 327 10.36 -16.93 7.39
C ASN A 327 11.65 -17.33 8.09
N ILE A 328 11.90 -16.71 9.24
CA ILE A 328 12.91 -17.12 10.20
C ILE A 328 12.27 -17.29 11.57
N THR A 329 12.96 -17.97 12.47
CA THR A 329 12.55 -17.99 13.88
C THR A 329 13.70 -17.56 14.78
N ILE A 330 13.37 -16.88 15.87
CA ILE A 330 14.33 -16.39 16.87
C ILE A 330 13.86 -16.78 18.26
N GLY A 331 14.74 -17.35 19.07
CA GLY A 331 14.48 -17.69 20.46
C GLY A 331 14.24 -19.17 20.76
N THR A 332 14.15 -19.47 22.05
CA THR A 332 13.78 -20.78 22.59
C THR A 332 12.68 -20.63 23.66
N PRO A 333 11.41 -20.97 23.39
CA PRO A 333 10.88 -21.51 22.14
C PRO A 333 10.96 -20.53 20.96
N PRO A 334 10.97 -21.04 19.71
CA PRO A 334 11.10 -20.20 18.51
C PRO A 334 9.93 -19.21 18.34
N GLN A 335 10.25 -17.94 18.09
CA GLN A 335 9.30 -16.88 17.70
C GLN A 335 9.47 -16.59 16.20
N GLU A 336 8.40 -16.67 15.41
CA GLU A 336 8.45 -16.55 13.95
C GLU A 336 8.39 -15.10 13.44
N PHE A 337 9.21 -14.77 12.44
CA PHE A 337 9.29 -13.46 11.79
C PHE A 337 9.36 -13.60 10.28
N GLN A 338 8.73 -12.69 9.55
CA GLN A 338 8.96 -12.55 8.10
C GLN A 338 9.99 -11.46 7.85
N VAL A 339 11.07 -11.80 7.15
CA VAL A 339 12.17 -10.86 6.88
C VAL A 339 12.46 -10.73 5.39
N VAL A 340 12.96 -9.57 5.00
CA VAL A 340 13.61 -9.37 3.71
C VAL A 340 15.03 -9.91 3.82
N PHE A 341 15.45 -10.74 2.86
CA PHE A 341 16.84 -11.15 2.72
C PHE A 341 17.56 -10.12 1.85
N ASP A 342 18.48 -9.38 2.46
CA ASP A 342 19.00 -8.14 1.92
C ASP A 342 20.52 -8.22 1.76
N THR A 343 21.01 -8.32 0.51
CA THR A 343 22.45 -8.25 0.24
C THR A 343 23.00 -6.83 0.30
N GLY A 344 22.17 -5.78 0.37
CA GLY A 344 22.60 -4.40 0.56
C GLY A 344 22.96 -4.04 2.01
N SER A 345 22.67 -4.90 2.99
CA SER A 345 23.01 -4.68 4.40
C SER A 345 23.54 -5.93 5.11
N SER A 346 24.23 -5.73 6.24
CA SER A 346 24.85 -6.84 7.01
C SER A 346 24.06 -7.20 8.28
N GLU A 347 23.13 -6.35 8.73
CA GLU A 347 22.42 -6.57 9.99
C GLU A 347 21.17 -7.42 9.84
N LEU A 348 21.08 -8.47 10.65
CA LEU A 348 19.80 -9.01 11.08
C LEU A 348 19.20 -8.10 12.15
N TRP A 349 17.96 -7.64 11.95
CA TRP A 349 17.20 -6.97 13.00
C TRP A 349 15.70 -7.23 12.89
N VAL A 350 15.03 -7.25 14.03
CA VAL A 350 13.56 -7.39 14.14
C VAL A 350 12.99 -6.38 15.13
N ALA A 351 11.72 -6.03 14.96
CA ALA A 351 11.02 -5.21 15.94
C ALA A 351 10.98 -5.90 17.32
N SER A 352 11.04 -5.14 18.41
CA SER A 352 11.05 -5.70 19.77
C SER A 352 10.05 -5.03 20.70
N ASP A 353 9.80 -5.66 21.84
CA ASP A 353 8.97 -5.10 22.90
C ASP A 353 9.56 -3.84 23.57
N PHE A 354 10.85 -3.56 23.37
CA PHE A 354 11.48 -2.29 23.77
C PHE A 354 11.21 -1.14 22.78
N CYS A 355 10.72 -1.44 21.57
CA CYS A 355 10.48 -0.38 20.60
C CYS A 355 9.30 0.50 21.00
N THR A 356 9.58 1.80 21.17
CA THR A 356 8.58 2.80 21.55
C THR A 356 7.95 3.53 20.36
N SER A 357 8.42 3.26 19.15
CA SER A 357 7.91 3.91 17.94
C SER A 357 6.60 3.28 17.48
N GLN A 358 5.69 4.12 16.96
CA GLN A 358 4.39 3.71 16.47
C GLN A 358 4.48 2.67 15.34
N VAL A 359 5.55 2.73 14.53
CA VAL A 359 5.86 1.75 13.48
C VAL A 359 5.98 0.32 14.04
N CYS A 360 6.72 0.15 15.13
CA CYS A 360 6.97 -1.15 15.76
C CYS A 360 5.73 -1.77 16.39
N ALA A 361 4.76 -0.94 16.76
CA ALA A 361 3.52 -1.43 17.32
C ALA A 361 2.78 -2.33 16.30
N THR A 362 2.89 -2.00 14.99
CA THR A 362 2.26 -2.73 13.88
C THR A 362 2.98 -4.02 13.47
N ASN A 363 4.13 -4.33 14.06
CA ASN A 363 4.99 -5.45 13.66
C ASN A 363 4.93 -6.61 14.65
N VAL A 364 5.31 -7.81 14.20
CA VAL A 364 5.63 -8.90 15.13
C VAL A 364 6.84 -8.45 15.93
N LYS A 365 6.73 -8.51 17.25
CA LYS A 365 7.78 -8.06 18.17
C LYS A 365 8.42 -9.26 18.82
N PHE A 366 9.74 -9.28 18.80
CA PHE A 366 10.53 -10.16 19.62
C PHE A 366 10.30 -9.87 21.09
N ARG A 367 9.92 -10.91 21.83
CA ARG A 367 9.65 -10.88 23.26
C ARG A 367 10.81 -11.56 23.97
N HIS A 368 11.77 -10.75 24.42
CA HIS A 368 13.01 -11.25 25.01
C HIS A 368 12.77 -12.17 26.23
N ARG A 369 11.77 -11.86 27.08
CA ARG A 369 11.42 -12.68 28.26
C ARG A 369 10.81 -14.05 27.94
N GLN A 370 10.47 -14.31 26.67
CA GLN A 370 9.88 -15.58 26.22
C GLN A 370 10.92 -16.50 25.59
N SER A 371 12.20 -16.13 25.61
CA SER A 371 13.28 -16.94 25.08
C SER A 371 14.27 -17.28 26.20
N SER A 372 14.50 -18.57 26.43
CA SER A 372 15.49 -19.07 27.39
C SER A 372 16.93 -18.92 26.91
N THR A 373 17.15 -18.70 25.62
CA THR A 373 18.46 -18.51 25.00
C THR A 373 18.80 -17.04 24.73
N PHE A 374 17.93 -16.11 25.16
CA PHE A 374 18.15 -14.67 25.03
C PHE A 374 19.30 -14.19 25.93
N ARG A 375 20.25 -13.46 25.35
CA ARG A 375 21.34 -12.80 26.08
C ARG A 375 21.44 -11.32 25.67
N PRO A 376 21.18 -10.37 26.58
CA PRO A 376 21.24 -8.95 26.27
C PRO A 376 22.68 -8.46 26.14
N THR A 377 22.88 -7.35 25.43
CA THR A 377 24.13 -6.56 25.45
C THR A 377 23.83 -5.08 25.64
N ASN A 378 24.86 -4.27 25.91
CA ASN A 378 24.73 -2.82 26.01
C ASN A 378 25.07 -2.09 24.70
N LYS A 379 25.37 -2.82 23.61
CA LYS A 379 25.76 -2.22 22.33
C LYS A 379 24.53 -1.75 21.58
N THR A 380 24.54 -0.50 21.11
CA THR A 380 23.45 0.06 20.29
C THR A 380 23.98 0.50 18.94
N PHE A 381 23.12 0.49 17.92
CA PHE A 381 23.47 0.92 16.58
C PHE A 381 22.28 1.61 15.90
N ARG A 382 22.57 2.33 14.80
CA ARG A 382 21.58 3.05 14.01
C ARG A 382 21.84 2.77 12.54
N ILE A 383 20.80 2.36 11.82
CA ILE A 383 20.86 2.12 10.38
C ILE A 383 19.89 3.04 9.67
N SER A 384 20.31 3.56 8.52
CA SER A 384 19.45 4.30 7.60
C SER A 384 19.36 3.53 6.29
N TYR A 385 18.18 3.04 5.98
CA TYR A 385 17.80 2.51 4.68
C TYR A 385 17.23 3.62 3.81
N GLY A 386 17.17 3.40 2.50
CA GLY A 386 16.44 4.29 1.59
C GLY A 386 14.98 4.48 2.03
N SER A 387 14.36 3.43 2.58
CA SER A 387 12.98 3.44 3.08
C SER A 387 12.80 4.02 4.49
N GLY A 388 13.86 4.21 5.29
CA GLY A 388 13.73 4.79 6.62
C GLY A 388 14.84 4.42 7.60
N ARG A 389 14.66 4.73 8.88
CA ARG A 389 15.74 4.66 9.89
C ARG A 389 15.36 3.79 11.08
N VAL A 390 16.32 3.01 11.56
CA VAL A 390 16.20 2.14 12.72
C VAL A 390 17.26 2.50 13.75
N LYS A 391 16.88 2.55 15.03
CA LYS A 391 17.79 2.48 16.18
C LYS A 391 17.52 1.14 16.87
N ALA A 392 18.57 0.37 17.12
CA ALA A 392 18.46 -0.96 17.71
C ALA A 392 19.54 -1.19 18.78
N VAL A 393 19.29 -2.20 19.62
CA VAL A 393 20.24 -2.75 20.59
C VAL A 393 20.68 -4.12 20.08
N VAL A 394 21.97 -4.43 20.14
CA VAL A 394 22.49 -5.75 19.80
C VAL A 394 22.16 -6.71 20.93
N VAL A 395 21.62 -7.87 20.61
CA VAL A 395 21.34 -8.97 21.53
C VAL A 395 21.72 -10.29 20.88
N HIS A 396 21.85 -11.34 21.67
CA HIS A 396 22.13 -12.68 21.16
C HIS A 396 20.95 -13.60 21.45
N ASP A 397 20.63 -14.47 20.48
CA ASP A 397 19.69 -15.57 20.67
C ASP A 397 19.92 -16.64 19.58
N THR A 398 19.21 -17.77 19.67
CA THR A 398 19.21 -18.79 18.61
C THR A 398 18.32 -18.33 17.46
N VAL A 399 18.87 -18.30 16.24
CA VAL A 399 18.14 -17.96 15.01
C VAL A 399 18.07 -19.19 14.11
N ARG A 400 16.91 -19.45 13.49
CA ARG A 400 16.73 -20.55 12.53
C ARG A 400 16.20 -20.06 11.20
N ILE A 401 16.76 -20.60 10.11
CA ILE A 401 16.32 -20.40 8.73
C ILE A 401 16.02 -21.78 8.14
N GLY A 402 14.75 -22.18 8.10
CA GLY A 402 14.40 -23.58 7.84
C GLY A 402 15.07 -24.50 8.86
N ASP A 403 15.85 -25.47 8.37
CA ASP A 403 16.59 -26.43 9.21
C ASP A 403 17.96 -25.90 9.67
N LEU A 404 18.42 -24.76 9.14
CA LEU A 404 19.67 -24.15 9.55
C LEU A 404 19.50 -23.48 10.91
N VAL A 405 20.41 -23.77 11.84
CA VAL A 405 20.40 -23.22 13.19
C VAL A 405 21.69 -22.47 13.42
N SER A 406 21.59 -21.20 13.78
CA SER A 406 22.70 -20.44 14.33
C SER A 406 22.48 -20.14 15.80
N THR A 407 23.40 -20.60 16.64
CA THR A 407 23.31 -20.46 18.09
C THR A 407 23.97 -19.18 18.55
N ASP A 408 23.45 -18.52 19.60
CA ASP A 408 24.04 -17.27 20.13
C ASP A 408 24.25 -16.17 19.06
N GLN A 409 23.44 -16.14 17.99
CA GLN A 409 23.58 -15.22 16.87
C GLN A 409 23.34 -13.78 17.36
N PRO A 410 24.29 -12.84 17.16
CA PRO A 410 24.02 -11.43 17.43
C PRO A 410 23.05 -10.85 16.40
N PHE A 411 22.05 -10.10 16.86
CA PHE A 411 21.10 -9.38 16.00
C PHE A 411 20.56 -8.13 16.70
N GLY A 412 19.96 -7.24 15.91
CA GLY A 412 19.31 -6.04 16.41
C GLY A 412 17.88 -6.26 16.86
N ILE A 413 17.57 -5.82 18.07
CA ILE A 413 16.19 -5.56 18.50
C ILE A 413 15.92 -4.06 18.43
N THR A 414 14.91 -3.65 17.66
CA THR A 414 14.66 -2.21 17.46
C THR A 414 14.12 -1.56 18.74
N VAL A 415 14.59 -0.34 19.02
CA VAL A 415 14.10 0.54 20.10
C VAL A 415 13.39 1.77 19.53
N LYS A 416 13.76 2.20 18.31
CA LYS A 416 13.13 3.30 17.60
C LYS A 416 13.14 3.03 16.10
N GLU A 417 12.03 3.30 15.42
CA GLU A 417 11.90 3.19 13.97
C GLU A 417 11.23 4.46 13.42
N LYS A 418 11.68 4.95 12.26
CA LYS A 418 11.18 6.16 11.61
C LYS A 418 11.07 5.95 10.11
N TRP A 419 10.01 6.45 9.46
CA TRP A 419 9.80 6.40 8.00
C TRP A 419 9.55 4.99 7.43
N LEU A 420 9.53 3.96 8.27
CA LEU A 420 9.26 2.56 7.92
C LEU A 420 7.77 2.18 8.09
N GLU A 421 6.88 3.18 8.15
CA GLU A 421 5.45 2.97 8.34
C GLU A 421 4.88 2.08 7.22
N GLY A 422 4.32 0.94 7.60
CA GLY A 422 3.52 0.13 6.69
C GLY A 422 4.26 -0.87 5.82
N ARG A 423 5.49 -1.22 6.18
CA ARG A 423 6.19 -2.37 5.59
C ARG A 423 5.42 -3.68 5.81
N SER A 424 5.55 -4.63 4.88
CA SER A 424 4.93 -5.96 4.98
C SER A 424 5.77 -6.96 5.79
N TYR A 425 7.05 -6.64 6.05
CA TYR A 425 8.01 -7.48 6.75
C TYR A 425 8.23 -7.03 8.21
N ASP A 426 8.61 -7.98 9.05
CA ASP A 426 8.86 -7.78 10.48
C ASP A 426 10.26 -7.24 10.77
N GLY A 427 11.22 -7.57 9.91
CA GLY A 427 12.62 -7.18 10.02
C GLY A 427 13.41 -7.40 8.72
N ILE A 428 14.71 -7.14 8.76
CA ILE A 428 15.62 -7.41 7.64
C ILE A 428 16.68 -8.40 8.13
N LEU A 429 17.05 -9.34 7.27
CA LEU A 429 18.17 -10.24 7.44
C LEU A 429 19.23 -9.85 6.42
N GLY A 430 20.24 -9.13 6.88
CA GLY A 430 21.38 -8.75 6.08
C GLY A 430 22.27 -9.94 5.67
N LEU A 431 22.70 -9.93 4.41
CA LEU A 431 23.57 -10.93 3.78
C LEU A 431 24.87 -10.32 3.22
N ASN A 432 25.19 -9.08 3.60
CA ASN A 432 26.44 -8.43 3.23
C ASN A 432 27.58 -8.74 4.23
N TYR A 433 28.80 -8.38 3.86
CA TYR A 433 30.03 -8.75 4.57
C TYR A 433 30.09 -8.19 5.99
N PRO A 434 30.84 -8.86 6.91
CA PRO A 434 30.96 -8.42 8.31
C PRO A 434 31.53 -7.01 8.51
N ASN A 435 32.43 -6.56 7.64
CA ASN A 435 33.04 -5.23 7.69
C ASN A 435 32.05 -4.08 7.46
N LEU A 436 30.94 -4.34 6.76
CA LEU A 436 29.83 -3.40 6.58
C LEU A 436 28.82 -3.45 7.73
N SER A 437 29.02 -4.33 8.72
CA SER A 437 28.19 -4.30 9.92
C SER A 437 28.48 -3.05 10.74
N ILE A 438 27.52 -2.13 10.76
CA ILE A 438 27.47 -0.95 11.62
C ILE A 438 27.56 -1.36 13.10
N SER A 439 26.95 -2.49 13.44
CA SER A 439 26.99 -3.01 14.80
C SER A 439 28.25 -3.82 15.11
N GLY A 440 29.14 -4.06 14.15
CA GLY A 440 30.28 -4.98 14.28
C GLY A 440 29.88 -6.40 14.71
N ALA A 441 28.61 -6.78 14.49
CA ALA A 441 28.11 -8.12 14.74
C ALA A 441 28.46 -9.01 13.56
N ILE A 442 28.76 -10.28 13.82
CA ILE A 442 28.92 -11.25 12.74
C ILE A 442 27.57 -11.48 12.05
N PRO A 443 27.46 -11.28 10.73
CA PRO A 443 26.25 -11.58 9.97
C PRO A 443 25.91 -13.08 10.06
N ILE A 444 24.63 -13.41 9.89
CA ILE A 444 24.15 -14.77 10.10
C ILE A 444 24.74 -15.78 9.11
N PHE A 445 25.02 -15.35 7.89
CA PHE A 445 25.62 -16.22 6.87
C PHE A 445 27.03 -16.67 7.27
N ASP A 446 27.89 -15.73 7.66
CA ASP A 446 29.24 -16.01 8.17
C ASP A 446 29.19 -16.89 9.42
N LYS A 447 28.22 -16.63 10.32
CA LYS A 447 28.09 -17.44 11.53
C LYS A 447 27.67 -18.87 11.23
N LEU A 448 26.68 -19.07 10.36
CA LEU A 448 26.29 -20.40 9.89
C LEU A 448 27.46 -21.16 9.26
N LYS A 449 28.34 -20.46 8.53
CA LYS A 449 29.55 -21.08 7.98
C LYS A 449 30.54 -21.48 9.07
N ASN A 450 30.80 -20.58 10.02
CA ASN A 450 31.72 -20.82 11.15
C ASN A 450 31.24 -21.95 12.08
N GLU A 451 29.93 -22.12 12.23
CA GLU A 451 29.31 -23.21 12.99
C GLU A 451 29.23 -24.53 12.19
N GLY A 452 29.66 -24.55 10.93
CA GLY A 452 29.58 -25.72 10.06
C GLY A 452 28.16 -26.09 9.63
N ALA A 453 27.17 -25.19 9.82
CA ALA A 453 25.77 -25.42 9.47
C ALA A 453 25.53 -25.42 7.94
N ILE A 454 26.46 -24.84 7.17
CA ILE A 454 26.43 -24.84 5.70
C ILE A 454 27.73 -25.41 5.12
N SER A 455 27.59 -26.24 4.09
CA SER A 455 28.70 -26.95 3.42
C SER A 455 29.63 -26.00 2.68
N GLU A 456 29.07 -25.13 1.84
CA GLU A 456 29.82 -24.17 1.03
C GLU A 456 29.55 -22.74 1.48
N PRO A 457 30.54 -21.82 1.39
CA PRO A 457 30.35 -20.40 1.70
C PRO A 457 29.65 -19.68 0.54
N VAL A 458 28.54 -20.24 0.04
CA VAL A 458 27.72 -19.64 -1.02
C VAL A 458 26.24 -19.61 -0.63
N PHE A 459 25.54 -18.57 -1.09
CA PHE A 459 24.08 -18.53 -1.11
C PHE A 459 23.60 -18.09 -2.50
N ALA A 460 22.38 -18.46 -2.87
CA ALA A 460 21.83 -18.13 -4.18
C ALA A 460 20.34 -17.80 -4.11
N PHE A 461 19.91 -16.91 -5.00
CA PHE A 461 18.51 -16.52 -5.15
C PHE A 461 17.97 -16.99 -6.50
N TYR A 462 16.88 -17.73 -6.46
CA TYR A 462 16.04 -17.98 -7.62
C TYR A 462 14.75 -17.17 -7.47
N LEU A 463 14.57 -16.18 -8.35
CA LEU A 463 13.38 -15.34 -8.40
C LEU A 463 12.49 -15.79 -9.56
N SER A 464 11.43 -16.52 -9.22
CA SER A 464 10.54 -17.09 -10.23
C SER A 464 9.59 -16.05 -10.84
N LYS A 465 9.28 -16.27 -12.12
CA LYS A 465 8.17 -15.59 -12.81
C LYS A 465 6.84 -16.34 -12.64
N ASP A 466 6.89 -17.59 -12.20
CA ASP A 466 5.77 -18.50 -11.98
C ASP A 466 5.56 -18.76 -10.48
N GLU A 467 4.34 -18.52 -10.02
CA GLU A 467 3.95 -18.62 -8.61
C GLU A 467 3.92 -20.05 -8.08
N ARG A 468 3.77 -21.06 -8.95
CA ARG A 468 3.67 -22.46 -8.51
C ARG A 468 5.01 -23.00 -8.06
N GLU A 469 6.08 -22.55 -8.70
CA GLU A 469 7.45 -22.91 -8.35
C GLU A 469 7.97 -22.08 -7.15
N GLY A 470 7.40 -20.89 -6.93
CA GLY A 470 7.83 -19.98 -5.88
C GLY A 470 9.22 -19.39 -6.13
N SER A 471 9.67 -18.47 -5.27
CA SER A 471 11.06 -18.00 -5.25
C SER A 471 11.79 -18.65 -4.08
N VAL A 472 13.10 -18.89 -4.25
CA VAL A 472 13.89 -19.65 -3.28
C VAL A 472 15.19 -18.92 -2.98
N VAL A 473 15.55 -18.87 -1.71
CA VAL A 473 16.91 -18.57 -1.25
C VAL A 473 17.56 -19.88 -0.81
N MET A 474 18.76 -20.14 -1.29
CA MET A 474 19.54 -21.35 -1.03
C MET A 474 20.79 -20.95 -0.25
N PHE A 475 21.15 -21.72 0.77
CA PHE A 475 22.35 -21.52 1.58
C PHE A 475 23.18 -22.80 1.56
N GLY A 476 24.50 -22.67 1.39
CA GLY A 476 25.41 -23.83 1.40
C GLY A 476 25.63 -24.50 0.04
N GLY A 477 25.06 -23.95 -1.04
CA GLY A 477 25.19 -24.47 -2.40
C GLY A 477 24.17 -23.86 -3.36
N VAL A 478 24.22 -24.28 -4.63
CA VAL A 478 23.25 -23.89 -5.66
C VAL A 478 22.66 -25.15 -6.28
N ASP A 479 21.35 -25.30 -6.18
CA ASP A 479 20.65 -26.46 -6.74
C ASP A 479 20.51 -26.32 -8.26
N HIS A 480 21.07 -27.30 -9.00
CA HIS A 480 21.05 -27.39 -10.46
C HIS A 480 19.64 -27.33 -11.07
N ARG A 481 18.59 -27.63 -10.30
CA ARG A 481 17.20 -27.51 -10.78
C ARG A 481 16.80 -26.08 -11.11
N TYR A 482 17.46 -25.08 -10.52
CA TYR A 482 17.12 -23.67 -10.71
C TYR A 482 17.96 -22.93 -11.75
N TYR A 483 18.90 -23.60 -12.42
CA TYR A 483 19.69 -23.00 -13.50
C TYR A 483 19.99 -23.98 -14.63
N LYS A 484 20.50 -23.46 -15.76
CA LYS A 484 20.89 -24.26 -16.93
C LYS A 484 22.30 -23.87 -17.37
N GLY A 485 23.04 -24.85 -17.88
CA GLY A 485 24.43 -24.64 -18.28
C GLY A 485 25.34 -24.47 -17.05
N GLU A 486 26.37 -23.66 -17.20
CA GLU A 486 27.38 -23.42 -16.17
C GLU A 486 27.22 -22.03 -15.53
N LEU A 487 27.60 -21.92 -14.25
CA LEU A 487 27.64 -20.65 -13.55
C LEU A 487 28.90 -19.87 -13.95
N ASN A 488 28.71 -18.61 -14.30
CA ASN A 488 29.81 -17.70 -14.62
C ASN A 488 30.14 -16.89 -13.36
N TRP A 489 31.36 -17.06 -12.85
CA TRP A 489 31.83 -16.34 -11.68
C TRP A 489 32.39 -14.97 -12.09
N VAL A 490 31.97 -13.94 -11.37
CA VAL A 490 32.45 -12.57 -11.55
C VAL A 490 33.20 -12.18 -10.28
N PRO A 491 34.46 -11.76 -10.36
CA PRO A 491 35.19 -11.32 -9.18
C PRO A 491 34.56 -10.05 -8.62
N LEU A 492 34.51 -9.98 -7.28
CA LEU A 492 34.20 -8.73 -6.59
C LEU A 492 35.36 -7.76 -6.76
N ILE A 493 35.06 -6.46 -6.76
CA ILE A 493 36.10 -5.42 -6.72
C ILE A 493 36.89 -5.54 -5.42
N GLU A 494 36.18 -5.76 -4.31
CA GLU A 494 36.75 -6.01 -3.00
C GLU A 494 35.88 -7.04 -2.27
N ALA A 495 36.51 -8.00 -1.56
CA ALA A 495 35.81 -9.00 -0.73
C ALA A 495 35.32 -8.38 0.59
N ALA A 496 34.52 -7.33 0.44
CA ALA A 496 34.09 -6.37 1.44
C ALA A 496 32.67 -5.87 1.19
N ASP A 497 32.14 -6.07 -0.02
CA ASP A 497 30.79 -5.70 -0.45
C ASP A 497 30.44 -6.51 -1.71
N TRP A 498 29.15 -6.60 -2.05
CA TRP A 498 28.66 -7.25 -3.28
C TRP A 498 28.77 -6.33 -4.50
N VAL A 499 29.96 -5.73 -4.68
CA VAL A 499 30.27 -4.80 -5.77
C VAL A 499 31.07 -5.51 -6.85
N VAL A 500 30.56 -5.47 -8.08
CA VAL A 500 31.23 -6.02 -9.26
C VAL A 500 31.61 -4.92 -10.25
N HIS A 501 32.66 -5.17 -11.02
CA HIS A 501 32.98 -4.32 -12.17
C HIS A 501 32.01 -4.62 -13.32
N MET A 502 31.34 -3.58 -13.80
CA MET A 502 30.49 -3.62 -14.98
C MET A 502 31.19 -2.91 -16.13
N ASP A 503 31.47 -3.64 -17.21
CA ASP A 503 32.32 -3.16 -18.30
C ASP A 503 31.66 -2.06 -19.11
N ARG A 504 30.36 -2.21 -19.39
CA ARG A 504 29.54 -1.23 -20.12
C ARG A 504 28.06 -1.60 -20.09
N ILE A 505 27.22 -0.60 -20.32
CA ILE A 505 25.80 -0.78 -20.62
C ILE A 505 25.57 -0.37 -22.07
N THR A 506 24.98 -1.27 -22.85
CA THR A 506 24.66 -1.02 -24.26
C THR A 506 23.18 -1.16 -24.55
N MET A 507 22.69 -0.36 -25.51
CA MET A 507 21.38 -0.51 -26.12
C MET A 507 21.53 -0.24 -27.61
N ARG A 508 20.89 -1.08 -28.45
CA ARG A 508 20.99 -0.98 -29.92
C ARG A 508 22.44 -0.91 -30.43
N ARG A 509 23.34 -1.71 -29.82
CA ARG A 509 24.79 -1.76 -30.12
C ARG A 509 25.58 -0.49 -29.79
N ASN A 510 24.95 0.54 -29.23
CA ASN A 510 25.63 1.72 -28.74
C ASN A 510 25.87 1.61 -27.24
N VAL A 511 27.01 2.11 -26.78
CA VAL A 511 27.27 2.28 -25.34
C VAL A 511 26.44 3.46 -24.84
N VAL A 512 25.55 3.20 -23.88
CA VAL A 512 24.61 4.19 -23.33
C VAL A 512 24.97 4.65 -21.93
N ALA A 513 25.74 3.84 -21.22
CA ALA A 513 26.29 4.13 -19.89
C ALA A 513 27.52 3.26 -19.62
N CYS A 514 28.31 3.66 -18.61
CA CYS A 514 29.51 2.94 -18.17
C CYS A 514 30.55 2.68 -19.28
N SER A 515 30.82 3.67 -20.14
CA SER A 515 31.75 3.49 -21.28
C SER A 515 33.20 3.22 -20.89
N ALA A 516 33.60 3.65 -19.69
CA ALA A 516 34.91 3.41 -19.11
C ALA A 516 34.87 2.33 -18.01
N GLY A 517 33.81 1.51 -17.98
CA GLY A 517 33.47 0.70 -16.81
C GLY A 517 32.74 1.52 -15.74
N CYS A 518 32.08 0.81 -14.82
CA CYS A 518 31.52 1.36 -13.60
C CYS A 518 31.34 0.26 -12.56
N GLU A 519 31.07 0.66 -11.32
CA GLU A 519 30.78 -0.24 -10.22
C GLU A 519 29.27 -0.52 -10.17
N ALA A 520 28.91 -1.76 -9.85
CA ALA A 520 27.52 -2.18 -9.68
C ALA A 520 27.36 -3.02 -8.41
N VAL A 521 26.40 -2.62 -7.57
CA VAL A 521 25.98 -3.39 -6.39
C VAL A 521 24.91 -4.40 -6.79
N VAL A 522 25.05 -5.66 -6.36
CA VAL A 522 24.02 -6.68 -6.55
C VAL A 522 23.15 -6.77 -5.28
N ASP A 523 22.00 -6.11 -5.32
CA ASP A 523 21.15 -5.88 -4.14
C ASP A 523 19.78 -6.58 -4.23
N THR A 524 19.51 -7.55 -3.35
CA THR A 524 18.22 -8.23 -3.23
C THR A 524 17.18 -7.49 -2.37
N GLY A 525 17.60 -6.46 -1.65
CA GLY A 525 16.74 -5.58 -0.84
C GLY A 525 15.90 -4.61 -1.66
N THR A 526 16.32 -4.32 -2.90
CA THR A 526 15.57 -3.49 -3.87
C THR A 526 15.02 -4.30 -5.04
N SER A 527 13.89 -3.86 -5.59
CA SER A 527 13.28 -4.43 -6.80
C SER A 527 13.48 -3.56 -8.04
N ALA A 528 14.08 -2.38 -7.89
CA ALA A 528 14.36 -1.45 -8.97
C ALA A 528 15.83 -1.56 -9.42
N ILE A 529 16.08 -1.36 -10.72
CA ILE A 529 17.43 -1.09 -11.22
C ILE A 529 17.67 0.41 -11.06
N GLU A 530 18.63 0.77 -10.24
CA GLU A 530 18.96 2.16 -9.93
C GLU A 530 20.33 2.54 -10.50
N GLY A 531 20.55 3.84 -10.69
CA GLY A 531 21.82 4.35 -11.20
C GLY A 531 21.85 5.88 -11.24
N PRO A 532 23.00 6.46 -11.61
CA PRO A 532 23.17 7.91 -11.66
C PRO A 532 22.12 8.58 -12.55
N GLU A 533 21.48 9.63 -12.05
CA GLU A 533 20.32 10.27 -12.68
C GLU A 533 20.57 10.61 -14.15
N ARG A 534 21.75 11.15 -14.47
CA ARG A 534 22.14 11.49 -15.84
C ARG A 534 22.15 10.28 -16.77
N LEU A 535 22.68 9.14 -16.32
CA LEU A 535 22.77 7.91 -17.11
C LEU A 535 21.38 7.29 -17.28
N VAL A 536 20.58 7.27 -16.21
CA VAL A 536 19.19 6.80 -16.25
C VAL A 536 18.36 7.66 -17.20
N LYS A 537 18.45 9.00 -17.12
CA LYS A 537 17.78 9.94 -18.05
C LYS A 537 18.14 9.68 -19.50
N ASN A 538 19.39 9.37 -19.80
CA ASN A 538 19.82 9.01 -21.16
C ASN A 538 19.12 7.74 -21.65
N ILE A 539 19.09 6.69 -20.83
CA ILE A 539 18.37 5.44 -21.13
C ILE A 539 16.87 5.71 -21.33
N GLN A 540 16.25 6.50 -20.45
CA GLN A 540 14.83 6.88 -20.55
C GLN A 540 14.54 7.60 -21.87
N LYS A 541 15.40 8.53 -22.28
CA LYS A 541 15.30 9.23 -23.56
C LYS A 541 15.41 8.26 -24.75
N LEU A 542 16.32 7.29 -24.69
CA LEU A 542 16.54 6.30 -25.75
C LEU A 542 15.35 5.36 -25.95
N ILE A 543 14.63 5.02 -24.89
CA ILE A 543 13.41 4.21 -24.97
C ILE A 543 12.16 5.04 -25.29
N GLY A 544 12.31 6.35 -25.50
CA GLY A 544 11.20 7.26 -25.78
C GLY A 544 10.27 7.49 -24.59
N ALA A 545 10.77 7.29 -23.36
CA ALA A 545 9.99 7.52 -22.17
C ALA A 545 9.77 9.00 -21.93
N ARG A 546 8.54 9.37 -21.56
CA ARG A 546 8.16 10.72 -21.18
C ARG A 546 8.09 10.81 -19.67
N GLN A 547 8.79 11.78 -19.12
CA GLN A 547 8.69 12.09 -17.71
C GLN A 547 7.33 12.72 -17.42
N ARG A 548 6.61 12.19 -16.43
CA ARG A 548 5.48 12.88 -15.78
C ARG A 548 5.77 12.89 -14.28
N ARG A 549 6.01 14.08 -13.72
CA ARG A 549 6.45 14.26 -12.32
C ARG A 549 7.76 13.47 -12.04
N SER A 550 7.79 12.64 -11.01
CA SER A 550 8.96 11.83 -10.62
C SER A 550 9.05 10.47 -11.33
N GLN A 551 8.20 10.19 -12.32
CA GLN A 551 8.17 8.89 -13.02
C GLN A 551 8.32 9.03 -14.54
N TYR A 552 8.74 7.95 -15.19
CA TYR A 552 8.89 7.83 -16.64
C TYR A 552 7.89 6.83 -17.21
N TYR A 553 7.25 7.20 -18.32
CA TYR A 553 6.21 6.42 -18.96
C TYR A 553 6.52 6.19 -20.44
N VAL A 554 6.29 4.98 -20.92
CA VAL A 554 6.34 4.61 -22.35
C VAL A 554 4.96 4.10 -22.78
N SER A 555 4.64 4.23 -24.07
CA SER A 555 3.45 3.57 -24.63
C SER A 555 3.54 2.05 -24.46
N CYS A 556 2.42 1.37 -24.18
CA CYS A 556 2.44 -0.10 -24.15
C CYS A 556 2.74 -0.69 -25.53
N SER A 557 2.44 0.05 -26.61
CA SER A 557 2.72 -0.37 -27.99
C SER A 557 4.18 -0.65 -28.27
N VAL A 558 5.08 0.07 -27.60
CA VAL A 558 6.50 -0.05 -27.89
C VAL A 558 7.17 -1.19 -27.14
N ILE A 559 6.53 -1.80 -26.13
CA ILE A 559 7.17 -2.77 -25.20
C ILE A 559 7.88 -3.91 -25.95
N ASN A 560 7.26 -4.46 -26.99
CA ASN A 560 7.86 -5.56 -27.77
C ASN A 560 8.96 -5.11 -28.73
N THR A 561 9.03 -3.81 -29.03
CA THR A 561 10.04 -3.18 -29.90
C THR A 561 11.13 -2.47 -29.10
N LEU A 562 10.96 -2.36 -27.79
CA LEU A 562 11.92 -1.74 -26.91
C LEU A 562 13.22 -2.56 -26.93
N PRO A 563 14.37 -1.91 -27.15
CA PRO A 563 15.65 -2.60 -27.22
C PRO A 563 16.01 -3.17 -25.85
N SER A 564 16.60 -4.36 -25.81
CA SER A 564 17.18 -4.85 -24.56
C SER A 564 18.22 -3.87 -24.02
N ILE A 565 18.22 -3.67 -22.70
CA ILE A 565 19.35 -3.09 -21.99
C ILE A 565 20.33 -4.23 -21.76
N ILE A 566 21.53 -4.12 -22.30
CA ILE A 566 22.55 -5.17 -22.19
C ILE A 566 23.60 -4.67 -21.20
N PHE A 567 23.69 -5.35 -20.06
CA PHE A 567 24.76 -5.15 -19.09
C PHE A 567 25.89 -6.10 -19.47
N THR A 568 27.07 -5.57 -19.79
CA THR A 568 28.26 -6.39 -20.02
C THR A 568 29.07 -6.45 -18.74
N ILE A 569 29.26 -7.65 -18.20
CA ILE A 569 29.96 -7.90 -16.94
C ILE A 569 30.96 -9.02 -17.21
N ASN A 570 32.24 -8.77 -16.94
CA ASN A 570 33.33 -9.72 -17.18
C ASN A 570 33.35 -10.26 -18.64
N GLY A 571 33.12 -9.38 -19.62
CA GLY A 571 33.02 -9.71 -21.04
C GLY A 571 31.74 -10.43 -21.46
N ILE A 572 30.87 -10.82 -20.52
CA ILE A 572 29.63 -11.56 -20.78
C ILE A 572 28.45 -10.59 -20.86
N ASN A 573 27.61 -10.78 -21.87
CA ASN A 573 26.42 -9.94 -22.07
C ASN A 573 25.20 -10.52 -21.35
N TYR A 574 24.61 -9.74 -20.45
CA TYR A 574 23.36 -10.03 -19.73
C TYR A 574 22.23 -9.14 -20.27
N PRO A 575 21.46 -9.61 -21.27
CA PRO A 575 20.39 -8.84 -21.88
C PRO A 575 19.12 -8.81 -21.00
N VAL A 576 18.69 -7.63 -20.59
CA VAL A 576 17.40 -7.39 -19.96
C VAL A 576 16.41 -6.88 -21.03
N PRO A 577 15.45 -7.71 -21.47
CA PRO A 577 14.54 -7.35 -22.55
C PRO A 577 13.53 -6.28 -22.10
N GLY A 578 12.95 -5.52 -23.06
CA GLY A 578 11.92 -4.50 -22.82
C GLY A 578 10.85 -4.88 -21.81
N ARG A 579 10.30 -6.09 -21.94
CA ARG A 579 9.26 -6.63 -21.04
C ARG A 579 9.70 -6.85 -19.59
N ALA A 580 11.00 -6.92 -19.32
CA ALA A 580 11.55 -7.19 -17.98
C ALA A 580 11.82 -5.89 -17.19
N TYR A 581 12.07 -4.77 -17.89
CA TYR A 581 12.32 -3.47 -17.25
C TYR A 581 11.15 -2.48 -17.37
N ILE A 582 10.04 -2.87 -18.02
CA ILE A 582 8.80 -2.07 -18.06
C ILE A 582 7.72 -2.72 -17.20
N LEU A 583 7.19 -1.94 -16.26
CA LEU A 583 5.94 -2.27 -15.56
C LEU A 583 4.75 -1.87 -16.44
N LYS A 584 4.09 -2.85 -17.08
CA LYS A 584 2.89 -2.60 -17.90
C LYS A 584 1.74 -2.12 -17.01
N MET A 585 1.22 -0.94 -17.31
CA MET A 585 -0.05 -0.46 -16.78
C MET A 585 -1.15 -0.80 -17.78
N LEU A 586 -2.18 -1.54 -17.36
CA LEU A 586 -3.30 -1.89 -18.24
C LEU A 586 -4.45 -0.92 -18.02
N TYR A 587 -4.94 -0.37 -19.14
CA TYR A 587 -6.20 0.36 -19.21
C TYR A 587 -7.29 -0.59 -19.70
N VAL A 588 -8.40 -0.63 -18.97
CA VAL A 588 -9.55 -1.49 -19.28
C VAL A 588 -10.77 -0.59 -19.34
N GLY A 589 -11.63 -0.79 -20.34
CA GLY A 589 -12.91 -0.12 -20.40
C GLY A 589 -13.83 -0.73 -21.45
N ASN A 590 -15.03 -0.18 -21.56
CA ASN A 590 -16.11 -0.77 -22.33
C ASN A 590 -16.23 -0.12 -23.71
N ILE A 591 -16.56 -0.94 -24.71
CA ILE A 591 -16.92 -0.53 -26.07
C ILE A 591 -18.23 -1.24 -26.46
N THR A 592 -18.89 -0.81 -27.53
CA THR A 592 -20.04 -1.53 -28.10
C THR A 592 -19.78 -1.85 -29.57
N ILE A 593 -20.30 -2.98 -30.04
CA ILE A 593 -20.08 -3.49 -31.42
C ILE A 593 -21.42 -3.93 -32.01
N GLY A 594 -21.69 -3.53 -33.25
CA GLY A 594 -22.85 -3.98 -34.02
C GLY A 594 -24.13 -3.16 -33.80
N THR A 595 -25.19 -3.54 -34.51
CA THR A 595 -26.52 -2.89 -34.42
C THR A 595 -27.61 -3.96 -34.39
N PRO A 596 -28.41 -4.10 -33.31
CA PRO A 596 -28.30 -3.39 -32.05
C PRO A 596 -26.93 -3.59 -31.33
N PRO A 597 -26.47 -2.61 -30.54
CA PRO A 597 -25.15 -2.64 -29.90
C PRO A 597 -24.99 -3.82 -28.94
N GLN A 598 -23.88 -4.56 -29.06
CA GLN A 598 -23.45 -5.59 -28.12
C GLN A 598 -22.24 -5.08 -27.34
N GLU A 599 -22.25 -5.11 -26.01
CA GLU A 599 -21.22 -4.47 -25.17
C GLU A 599 -20.01 -5.38 -24.89
N PHE A 600 -18.81 -4.77 -24.94
CA PHE A 600 -17.55 -5.41 -24.69
C PHE A 600 -16.56 -4.57 -23.82
N GLN A 601 -16.29 -4.92 -22.55
CA GLN A 601 -15.06 -4.56 -21.79
C GLN A 601 -13.77 -5.13 -22.41
N VAL A 602 -13.07 -4.32 -23.19
CA VAL A 602 -11.81 -4.70 -23.82
C VAL A 602 -10.64 -4.24 -22.97
N VAL A 603 -9.52 -4.96 -23.08
CA VAL A 603 -8.24 -4.42 -22.65
C VAL A 603 -7.83 -3.44 -23.74
N PHE A 604 -7.68 -2.16 -23.39
CA PHE A 604 -7.09 -1.18 -24.29
C PHE A 604 -5.59 -1.43 -24.34
N ASP A 605 -5.20 -2.41 -25.15
CA ASP A 605 -3.80 -2.60 -25.51
C ASP A 605 -3.44 -1.58 -26.58
N THR A 606 -2.73 -0.53 -26.17
CA THR A 606 -2.30 0.52 -27.11
C THR A 606 -1.33 -0.02 -28.18
N GLY A 607 -0.87 -1.27 -28.08
CA GLY A 607 -0.03 -1.95 -29.07
C GLY A 607 -0.73 -2.72 -30.18
N LEU A 608 -2.05 -2.81 -30.18
CA LEU A 608 -2.82 -3.43 -31.26
C LEU A 608 -3.69 -2.39 -31.95
N SER A 609 -3.68 -2.36 -33.28
CA SER A 609 -4.65 -1.60 -34.09
C SER A 609 -6.00 -2.29 -34.22
N ASP A 610 -6.05 -3.58 -33.87
CA ASP A 610 -7.16 -4.46 -34.21
C ASP A 610 -8.00 -4.76 -32.97
N LEU A 611 -9.31 -4.67 -33.12
CA LEU A 611 -10.28 -5.03 -32.11
C LEU A 611 -10.64 -6.52 -32.21
N TRP A 612 -10.31 -7.27 -31.16
CA TRP A 612 -10.64 -8.69 -31.06
C TRP A 612 -11.75 -8.92 -30.03
N VAL A 613 -12.83 -9.58 -30.47
CA VAL A 613 -13.88 -10.05 -29.58
C VAL A 613 -14.17 -11.53 -29.81
N PRO A 614 -14.48 -12.31 -28.76
CA PRO A 614 -14.83 -13.72 -28.92
C PRO A 614 -16.05 -13.87 -29.82
N SER A 615 -15.99 -14.74 -30.82
CA SER A 615 -17.16 -15.09 -31.65
C SER A 615 -17.93 -16.25 -31.02
N VAL A 616 -19.25 -16.35 -31.29
CA VAL A 616 -20.04 -17.56 -31.00
C VAL A 616 -19.49 -18.84 -31.65
N PHE A 617 -18.62 -18.71 -32.65
CA PHE A 617 -17.92 -19.84 -33.26
C PHE A 617 -16.66 -20.28 -32.47
N CYS A 618 -16.26 -19.56 -31.43
CA CYS A 618 -15.06 -19.88 -30.65
C CYS A 618 -15.32 -21.02 -29.66
N GLN A 619 -14.71 -22.18 -29.93
CA GLN A 619 -14.88 -23.40 -29.13
C GLN A 619 -13.82 -23.56 -28.01
N SER A 620 -12.89 -22.61 -27.86
CA SER A 620 -11.84 -22.73 -26.84
C SER A 620 -12.39 -22.44 -25.44
N LEU A 621 -11.80 -23.10 -24.42
CA LEU A 621 -12.13 -22.85 -23.01
C LEU A 621 -11.94 -21.38 -22.61
N ALA A 622 -11.05 -20.66 -23.30
CA ALA A 622 -10.83 -19.23 -23.08
C ALA A 622 -12.02 -18.36 -23.51
N CYS A 623 -12.82 -18.80 -24.49
CA CYS A 623 -14.03 -18.13 -24.93
C CYS A 623 -15.26 -18.50 -24.08
N ALA A 624 -15.26 -19.69 -23.48
CA ALA A 624 -16.39 -20.19 -22.68
C ALA A 624 -16.74 -19.31 -21.45
N THR A 625 -15.81 -18.46 -21.01
CA THR A 625 -16.01 -17.55 -19.86
C THR A 625 -16.15 -16.08 -20.28
N LYS A 626 -16.36 -15.80 -21.56
CA LYS A 626 -16.37 -14.44 -22.13
C LYS A 626 -17.66 -14.17 -22.89
N VAL A 627 -18.08 -12.90 -22.89
CA VAL A 627 -19.17 -12.43 -23.74
C VAL A 627 -18.78 -12.61 -25.20
N MET A 628 -19.60 -13.38 -25.93
CA MET A 628 -19.39 -13.70 -27.33
C MET A 628 -20.23 -12.80 -28.24
N PHE A 629 -19.64 -12.35 -29.33
CA PHE A 629 -20.32 -11.61 -30.38
C PHE A 629 -21.26 -12.53 -31.15
N ILE A 630 -22.56 -12.22 -31.06
CA ILE A 630 -23.63 -12.95 -31.72
C ILE A 630 -23.90 -12.26 -33.05
N HIS A 631 -23.29 -12.77 -34.11
CA HIS A 631 -23.40 -12.19 -35.46
C HIS A 631 -24.84 -12.04 -35.95
N LEU A 632 -25.73 -12.99 -35.64
CA LEU A 632 -27.16 -12.94 -35.99
C LEU A 632 -27.93 -11.79 -35.32
N ARG A 633 -27.40 -11.21 -34.24
CA ARG A 633 -28.00 -10.08 -33.52
C ARG A 633 -27.47 -8.73 -33.99
N SER A 634 -26.63 -8.69 -35.02
CA SER A 634 -26.09 -7.46 -35.57
C SER A 634 -26.42 -7.33 -37.05
N SER A 635 -27.35 -6.43 -37.40
CA SER A 635 -27.70 -6.08 -38.78
C SER A 635 -26.54 -5.50 -39.58
N THR A 636 -25.52 -4.99 -38.89
CA THR A 636 -24.28 -4.44 -39.47
C THR A 636 -23.15 -5.45 -39.62
N PHE A 637 -23.37 -6.74 -39.31
CA PHE A 637 -22.35 -7.77 -39.46
C PHE A 637 -22.06 -8.09 -40.95
N ARG A 638 -20.78 -8.02 -41.35
CA ARG A 638 -20.33 -8.29 -42.72
C ARG A 638 -19.07 -9.17 -42.70
N PRO A 639 -19.18 -10.51 -42.66
CA PRO A 639 -18.00 -11.36 -42.58
C PRO A 639 -17.20 -11.31 -43.89
N THR A 640 -15.88 -11.27 -43.79
CA THR A 640 -14.99 -11.52 -44.92
C THR A 640 -14.62 -13.01 -44.97
N GLN A 641 -14.16 -13.51 -46.12
CA GLN A 641 -13.60 -14.87 -46.22
C GLN A 641 -12.17 -14.97 -45.64
N LYS A 642 -11.59 -13.86 -45.15
CA LYS A 642 -10.22 -13.86 -44.60
C LYS A 642 -10.21 -14.34 -43.16
N VAL A 643 -9.48 -15.42 -42.93
CA VAL A 643 -9.23 -16.00 -41.61
C VAL A 643 -7.83 -15.61 -41.16
N PHE A 644 -7.71 -15.03 -39.96
CA PHE A 644 -6.45 -14.61 -39.36
C PHE A 644 -6.05 -15.57 -38.24
N ASN A 645 -4.76 -15.88 -38.18
CA ASN A 645 -4.15 -16.62 -37.09
C ASN A 645 -3.11 -15.72 -36.42
N ILE A 646 -3.32 -15.39 -35.15
CA ILE A 646 -2.37 -14.61 -34.35
C ILE A 646 -1.76 -15.51 -33.29
N LYS A 647 -0.44 -15.48 -33.16
CA LYS A 647 0.30 -16.21 -32.13
C LYS A 647 0.68 -15.22 -31.03
N TYR A 648 -0.02 -15.29 -29.90
CA TYR A 648 0.40 -14.68 -28.64
C TYR A 648 1.20 -15.69 -27.83
N ASN A 649 2.08 -15.24 -26.94
CA ASN A 649 2.71 -16.13 -25.96
C ASN A 649 1.98 -15.90 -24.63
N PRO A 650 1.26 -16.90 -24.07
CA PRO A 650 1.37 -18.33 -24.36
C PRO A 650 0.34 -18.96 -25.34
N GLY A 651 -0.56 -18.22 -26.01
CA GLY A 651 -1.68 -18.79 -26.79
C GLY A 651 -1.84 -18.37 -28.26
N ARG A 652 -2.39 -19.24 -29.12
CA ARG A 652 -2.80 -18.91 -30.51
C ARG A 652 -4.28 -18.52 -30.57
N MET A 653 -4.59 -17.45 -31.30
CA MET A 653 -5.96 -17.02 -31.61
C MET A 653 -6.22 -17.18 -33.11
N LYS A 654 -7.41 -17.64 -33.47
CA LYS A 654 -7.90 -17.72 -34.85
C LYS A 654 -9.22 -16.96 -34.93
N GLY A 655 -9.36 -16.08 -35.91
CA GLY A 655 -10.56 -15.25 -36.07
C GLY A 655 -10.91 -14.99 -37.53
N LEU A 656 -12.16 -14.59 -37.77
CA LEU A 656 -12.63 -14.07 -39.04
C LEU A 656 -12.59 -12.55 -38.99
N LEU A 657 -12.08 -11.92 -40.05
CA LEU A 657 -12.20 -10.47 -40.20
C LEU A 657 -13.64 -10.13 -40.63
N VAL A 658 -14.21 -9.13 -39.98
CA VAL A 658 -15.60 -8.67 -40.08
C VAL A 658 -15.60 -7.19 -40.37
#